data_AF-A0A916CSS8-F1
#
_entry.id   AF-A0A916CSS8-F1
#
_cell.length_a   1.000
_cell.length_b   1.000
_cell.length_c   1.000
_cell.angle_alpha   90.00
_cell.angle_beta   90.00
_cell.angle_gamma   90.00
#
_symmetry.space_group_name_H-M   'P 1'
#
loop_
_entity.id
_entity.type
_entity.pdbx_description
1 polymer ?
#
loop_
_entity_poly.entity_id
_entity_poly.type
_entity_poly.pdbx_seq_one_letter_code
_entity_poly.pdbx_strand_id
1 'polypeptide(L)'
;MLYVKSSSIKLWRWLGSIVIVALLLSGLPGGVQPAQAAPTELFFSEYIEGSSNNKALEIYNGTGASINLATAGYSVQMYFNGSSSAGLTINLTGTVANGDVYVLAHSSANATILAQADQTNGSGWFNGDDAVVLRKGTTSIDVIGQIGFDPGTEWGTGLTSTADNTLRRKSTIQAGDPNGGDAFDPAIEWDGFATDTFDGLGSHFLFDAPPGVSSTVPANGATNIALNANITVNFSEAVNVSGAWFTISCSSSGAHTATVTGGPSTFTLNPNTDFVPGENCTLTIVATQVGDQDTSDPPDNMVANYTATLSTIGVCQAPFTPIYSIQGNGMTAAITGNVTTQGVVVGDFEGSTSVGIQGFYIQDATGDANPLTSDGIFVYTGNANVVSAGQLVRVTGYARERFDQTTLNGSNSDSSAVPAANIVNCGTGSVPPVDVNFPVAQATDLERFEGMLVRLPQALVIAEYFNYDRFGEIVLALPINGESRPFTPTSIVDPGAPSIARAIANSLRRITLDDGLGSQNPAALRHPNGGAFGLNNRFRGGDTVQNTVGVLGYDFGLYRIQPTGPATYTAANPRPTAPGSVNGASLRVAAMNTLNFFLTQDYPTGNPLDNKCGPSQNVECRGADSDQSQEFTRQRNKLLAALVGLNADIIGLNELENTAGVDPLGDLTNGIVAGLNATLGAGTYAHINTGVIGTDAIRVGMIYKPSKVNPVGAFKLLTTTVDPRFRDTKNRPVLAQTFQVISTGARFTVVVNHLKSKGSDCNDVGDPDTGDGQGNCNVTRKLAAQALMDWLATDPTGSGDPDFLIMGDLNSYAKEDPIKAVRAGADDTLGTGDDFTNLIAKYQGTYAYSYVFDGQSGYLDHALASPSLVAQAKGAVDWHINADEPDLLDYDTSFKPPSQDALYEPNAYRSSDHDAVVVGLDLDGTPPTVSVSPNTLWPANHKYVTVKLTVTDNTDPNPSVQILSVTSNEPDNGLGDGDTPNDIVIVNNTTIQLRAERSGTGTGRVYTITYKAADAYGNSKTASVTVTVPQSQGK
;
A
#
# COMPACT_ATOMS: atom_id res chain seq x y z
N MET A 1 -1.56 -19.03 -19.13
CA MET A 1 -0.16 -18.63 -19.36
C MET A 1 0.57 -18.52 -18.03
N LEU A 2 1.79 -19.04 -17.95
CA LEU A 2 2.54 -19.34 -16.72
C LEU A 2 3.21 -18.13 -16.06
N TYR A 3 3.08 -18.03 -14.74
CA TYR A 3 3.83 -17.17 -13.82
C TYR A 3 5.36 -17.36 -13.95
N VAL A 4 6.12 -16.27 -14.09
CA VAL A 4 7.58 -16.27 -13.83
C VAL A 4 7.90 -15.17 -12.81
N LYS A 5 8.16 -15.59 -11.56
CA LYS A 5 8.67 -14.74 -10.47
C LYS A 5 10.16 -14.46 -10.67
N SER A 6 10.56 -13.19 -10.67
CA SER A 6 11.95 -12.71 -10.62
C SER A 6 12.50 -12.72 -9.18
N SER A 7 13.75 -13.16 -8.99
CA SER A 7 14.45 -13.31 -7.70
C SER A 7 15.48 -12.18 -7.48
N SER A 8 15.55 -11.60 -6.27
CA SER A 8 16.48 -10.52 -5.89
C SER A 8 17.60 -10.99 -4.94
N ILE A 9 18.82 -10.45 -5.11
CA ILE A 9 20.06 -10.73 -4.36
C ILE A 9 20.25 -9.71 -3.20
N LYS A 10 20.63 -10.16 -1.99
CA LYS A 10 20.98 -9.37 -0.78
C LYS A 10 22.51 -9.29 -0.53
N LEU A 11 23.03 -8.18 0.05
CA LEU A 11 24.36 -8.09 0.68
C LEU A 11 24.38 -7.18 1.95
N TRP A 12 25.13 -7.59 2.98
CA TRP A 12 25.20 -7.10 4.40
C TRP A 12 26.31 -6.05 4.71
N ARG A 13 26.21 -5.30 5.84
CA ARG A 13 27.20 -5.25 6.99
C ARG A 13 26.98 -4.18 8.12
N TRP A 14 26.72 -4.67 9.35
CA TRP A 14 27.28 -4.45 10.73
C TRP A 14 27.91 -3.12 11.30
N LEU A 15 27.23 -2.59 12.35
CA LEU A 15 27.58 -2.34 13.79
C LEU A 15 28.62 -1.30 14.33
N GLY A 16 28.22 -0.57 15.40
CA GLY A 16 29.08 0.05 16.43
C GLY A 16 28.34 0.92 17.48
N SER A 17 28.60 0.69 18.78
CA SER A 17 27.73 0.98 19.95
C SER A 17 28.25 2.04 20.97
N ILE A 18 27.31 2.69 21.69
CA ILE A 18 27.21 3.00 23.17
C ILE A 18 28.29 3.87 23.89
N VAL A 19 27.87 4.80 24.77
CA VAL A 19 28.10 4.86 26.27
C VAL A 19 27.57 6.18 26.92
N ILE A 20 26.61 5.97 27.84
CA ILE A 20 26.21 6.54 29.17
C ILE A 20 27.04 7.69 29.81
N VAL A 21 26.38 8.58 30.60
CA VAL A 21 26.65 8.89 32.05
C VAL A 21 25.65 9.92 32.62
N ALA A 22 25.23 9.66 33.86
CA ALA A 22 24.27 10.37 34.73
C ALA A 22 24.87 11.51 35.57
N LEU A 23 24.04 12.36 36.19
CA LEU A 23 24.30 12.93 37.54
C LEU A 23 23.07 13.62 38.19
N LEU A 24 23.00 13.44 39.52
CA LEU A 24 22.03 13.88 40.54
C LEU A 24 22.08 15.40 40.85
N LEU A 25 20.99 15.98 41.41
CA LEU A 25 20.87 16.39 42.83
C LEU A 25 19.64 17.32 43.13
N SER A 26 18.86 16.89 44.14
CA SER A 26 18.22 17.60 45.27
C SER A 26 17.44 18.93 45.13
N GLY A 27 16.23 18.95 45.72
CA GLY A 27 15.53 20.14 46.23
C GLY A 27 14.47 19.75 47.28
N LEU A 28 14.52 20.40 48.46
CA LEU A 28 13.82 20.11 49.72
C LEU A 28 12.30 20.49 49.73
N PRO A 29 11.49 19.87 50.60
CA PRO A 29 10.40 20.58 51.31
C PRO A 29 10.61 20.47 52.83
N GLY A 30 10.38 21.51 53.63
CA GLY A 30 9.05 21.97 54.04
C GLY A 30 8.80 21.48 55.47
N GLY A 31 9.06 22.35 56.46
CA GLY A 31 9.12 21.99 57.88
C GLY A 31 7.76 21.60 58.49
N VAL A 32 7.79 20.55 59.30
CA VAL A 32 6.71 20.12 60.20
C VAL A 32 7.09 20.57 61.63
N GLN A 33 6.11 21.07 62.39
CA GLN A 33 6.30 21.49 63.79
C GLN A 33 6.74 20.31 64.68
N PRO A 34 7.66 20.53 65.65
CA PRO A 34 8.12 19.48 66.55
C PRO A 34 7.13 19.20 67.70
N ALA A 35 7.18 17.96 68.18
CA ALA A 35 6.49 17.44 69.36
C ALA A 35 6.84 18.22 70.65
N GLN A 36 5.87 18.29 71.58
CA GLN A 36 5.88 19.11 72.79
C GLN A 36 6.75 18.46 73.90
N ALA A 37 7.59 19.26 74.57
CA ALA A 37 8.62 18.80 75.51
C ALA A 37 8.12 18.74 76.98
N ALA A 38 8.71 17.84 77.77
CA ALA A 38 8.42 17.64 79.21
C ALA A 38 8.59 18.92 80.07
N PRO A 39 7.91 19.04 81.24
CA PRO A 39 8.04 20.18 82.14
C PRO A 39 9.51 20.45 82.51
N THR A 40 9.93 21.70 82.46
CA THR A 40 11.33 22.09 82.81
C THR A 40 11.41 22.89 84.12
N GLU A 41 10.27 23.20 84.74
CA GLU A 41 10.17 24.01 85.95
C GLU A 41 8.97 23.59 86.81
N LEU A 42 8.95 23.98 88.10
CA LEU A 42 7.81 23.73 89.01
C LEU A 42 6.59 24.56 88.61
N PHE A 43 5.37 24.11 88.92
CA PHE A 43 4.14 24.91 88.72
C PHE A 43 3.07 24.52 89.75
N PHE A 44 2.04 25.36 89.93
CA PHE A 44 0.92 25.05 90.81
C PHE A 44 0.03 23.98 90.17
N SER A 45 -0.18 22.87 90.88
CA SER A 45 -1.06 21.78 90.45
C SER A 45 -2.43 21.81 91.12
N GLU A 46 -2.56 22.41 92.30
CA GLU A 46 -3.84 22.59 92.99
C GLU A 46 -3.86 23.89 93.83
N TYR A 47 -4.98 24.60 93.82
CA TYR A 47 -5.26 25.80 94.61
C TYR A 47 -6.55 25.56 95.39
N ILE A 48 -6.53 25.76 96.70
CA ILE A 48 -7.68 25.50 97.57
C ILE A 48 -8.06 26.79 98.30
N GLU A 49 -9.26 27.27 98.00
CA GLU A 49 -9.96 28.29 98.76
C GLU A 49 -11.21 27.69 99.43
N GLY A 50 -11.03 27.01 100.55
CA GLY A 50 -12.10 26.38 101.32
C GLY A 50 -12.71 27.28 102.41
N SER A 51 -13.63 26.70 103.19
CA SER A 51 -14.32 27.38 104.27
C SER A 51 -13.38 27.75 105.43
N SER A 52 -13.61 28.89 106.07
CA SER A 52 -12.77 29.39 107.18
C SER A 52 -11.28 29.47 106.75
N ASN A 53 -10.38 28.83 107.50
CA ASN A 53 -8.95 28.80 107.21
C ASN A 53 -8.51 27.60 106.34
N ASN A 54 -9.43 26.93 105.64
CA ASN A 54 -9.07 25.83 104.72
C ASN A 54 -8.42 26.37 103.44
N LYS A 55 -7.17 26.85 103.53
CA LYS A 55 -6.41 27.37 102.38
C LYS A 55 -5.16 26.54 102.15
N ALA A 56 -4.90 26.15 100.90
CA ALA A 56 -3.69 25.43 100.50
C ALA A 56 -3.30 25.66 99.04
N LEU A 57 -2.01 25.47 98.75
CA LEU A 57 -1.42 25.50 97.41
C LEU A 57 -0.57 24.23 97.24
N GLU A 58 -0.75 23.54 96.14
CA GLU A 58 0.06 22.39 95.74
C GLU A 58 0.95 22.77 94.56
N ILE A 59 2.23 22.38 94.63
CA ILE A 59 3.24 22.68 93.62
C ILE A 59 3.80 21.36 93.10
N TYR A 60 3.64 21.08 91.81
CA TYR A 60 4.13 19.85 91.18
C TYR A 60 5.55 19.98 90.64
N ASN A 61 6.35 18.92 90.78
CA ASN A 61 7.68 18.80 90.20
C ASN A 61 7.71 17.77 89.06
N GLY A 62 7.60 18.23 87.82
CA GLY A 62 7.77 17.41 86.62
C GLY A 62 9.15 17.50 85.95
N THR A 63 10.16 18.08 86.60
CA THR A 63 11.39 18.53 85.93
C THR A 63 12.43 17.42 85.64
N GLY A 64 12.10 16.17 85.91
CA GLY A 64 13.00 15.03 85.77
C GLY A 64 13.99 14.81 86.94
N ALA A 65 14.00 15.67 87.96
CA ALA A 65 14.89 15.53 89.13
C ALA A 65 14.28 16.11 90.43
N SER A 66 14.73 15.64 91.59
CA SER A 66 14.33 16.22 92.89
C SER A 66 14.86 17.65 93.07
N ILE A 67 14.03 18.56 93.58
CA ILE A 67 14.36 19.98 93.77
C ILE A 67 14.33 20.35 95.25
N ASN A 68 15.43 20.90 95.77
CA ASN A 68 15.46 21.51 97.11
C ASN A 68 14.98 22.96 97.04
N LEU A 69 13.82 23.24 97.63
CA LEU A 69 13.11 24.50 97.46
C LEU A 69 13.85 25.69 98.09
N ALA A 70 14.51 25.46 99.23
CA ALA A 70 15.25 26.51 99.93
C ALA A 70 16.51 26.94 99.18
N THR A 71 17.35 25.99 98.75
CA THR A 71 18.60 26.32 98.04
C THR A 71 18.37 26.77 96.60
N ALA A 72 17.28 26.32 95.98
CA ALA A 72 16.86 26.81 94.66
C ALA A 72 16.11 28.15 94.72
N GLY A 73 15.80 28.65 95.92
CA GLY A 73 15.26 30.00 96.15
C GLY A 73 13.77 30.14 95.84
N TYR A 74 12.97 29.10 96.05
CA TYR A 74 11.53 29.18 95.81
C TYR A 74 10.77 29.88 96.94
N SER A 75 9.78 30.68 96.56
CA SER A 75 8.87 31.35 97.49
C SER A 75 7.49 31.48 96.88
N VAL A 76 6.46 31.53 97.73
CA VAL A 76 5.09 31.90 97.33
C VAL A 76 4.81 33.32 97.81
N GLN A 77 4.28 34.14 96.93
CA GLN A 77 3.90 35.52 97.22
C GLN A 77 2.40 35.72 97.02
N MET A 78 1.77 36.48 97.92
CA MET A 78 0.35 36.82 97.84
C MET A 78 0.21 38.34 97.69
N TYR A 79 -0.60 38.75 96.72
CA TYR A 79 -0.84 40.13 96.34
C TYR A 79 -2.30 40.46 96.66
N PHE A 80 -2.50 41.13 97.80
CA PHE A 80 -3.85 41.29 98.35
C PHE A 80 -4.67 42.34 97.60
N ASN A 81 -5.92 42.02 97.27
CA ASN A 81 -6.99 42.92 96.86
C ASN A 81 -6.56 43.80 95.67
N GLY A 82 -6.04 43.14 94.61
CA GLY A 82 -5.53 43.79 93.40
C GLY A 82 -4.24 44.61 93.56
N SER A 83 -3.48 44.44 94.64
CA SER A 83 -2.20 45.14 94.85
C SER A 83 -1.14 44.75 93.81
N SER A 84 -0.31 45.72 93.40
CA SER A 84 0.89 45.48 92.58
C SER A 84 2.13 45.10 93.40
N SER A 85 2.01 45.04 94.73
CA SER A 85 3.08 44.69 95.67
C SER A 85 2.66 43.52 96.57
N ALA A 86 3.57 42.58 96.79
CA ALA A 86 3.31 41.41 97.62
C ALA A 86 3.05 41.82 99.08
N GLY A 87 1.88 41.46 99.61
CA GLY A 87 1.53 41.67 101.01
C GLY A 87 2.04 40.56 101.93
N LEU A 88 2.23 39.35 101.40
CA LEU A 88 2.88 38.23 102.08
C LEU A 88 3.90 37.56 101.16
N THR A 89 5.03 37.14 101.72
CA THR A 89 6.01 36.28 101.06
C THR A 89 6.39 35.14 101.99
N ILE A 90 6.20 33.90 101.53
CA ILE A 90 6.55 32.67 102.24
C ILE A 90 7.71 32.01 101.49
N ASN A 91 8.89 31.94 102.11
CA ASN A 91 10.01 31.18 101.56
C ASN A 91 9.73 29.68 101.76
N LEU A 92 9.85 28.89 100.69
CA LEU A 92 9.60 27.45 100.73
C LEU A 92 10.83 26.70 101.26
N THR A 93 10.60 25.63 102.02
CA THR A 93 11.66 24.81 102.62
C THR A 93 11.45 23.32 102.33
N GLY A 94 12.50 22.51 102.39
CA GLY A 94 12.43 21.08 102.07
C GLY A 94 12.76 20.76 100.61
N THR A 95 12.43 19.54 100.20
CA THR A 95 12.74 18.98 98.87
C THR A 95 11.49 18.29 98.31
N VAL A 96 11.19 18.51 97.02
CA VAL A 96 10.13 17.80 96.29
C VAL A 96 10.75 16.88 95.24
N ALA A 97 10.37 15.59 95.20
CA ALA A 97 10.92 14.64 94.23
C ALA A 97 10.34 14.85 92.82
N ASN A 98 10.99 14.32 91.78
CA ASN A 98 10.39 14.32 90.45
C ASN A 98 9.15 13.42 90.42
N GLY A 99 8.07 13.89 89.81
CA GLY A 99 6.76 13.24 89.81
C GLY A 99 5.98 13.41 91.11
N ASP A 100 6.50 14.20 92.07
CA ASP A 100 5.90 14.43 93.39
C ASP A 100 5.38 15.87 93.51
N VAL A 101 4.58 16.14 94.55
CA VAL A 101 4.02 17.46 94.84
C VAL A 101 4.51 18.01 96.17
N TYR A 102 4.41 19.33 96.34
CA TYR A 102 4.71 20.03 97.59
C TYR A 102 3.52 20.89 98.01
N VAL A 103 2.99 20.66 99.21
CA VAL A 103 1.77 21.31 99.71
C VAL A 103 2.08 22.36 100.78
N LEU A 104 1.71 23.61 100.50
CA LEU A 104 1.77 24.74 101.42
C LEU A 104 0.36 25.08 101.93
N ALA A 105 0.12 25.01 103.25
CA ALA A 105 -1.23 25.18 103.83
C ALA A 105 -1.31 26.16 105.01
N HIS A 106 -2.51 26.71 105.27
CA HIS A 106 -2.75 27.55 106.46
C HIS A 106 -2.62 26.71 107.73
N SER A 107 -1.93 27.21 108.77
CA SER A 107 -1.63 26.48 110.02
C SER A 107 -2.86 26.14 110.89
N SER A 108 -4.06 26.42 110.41
CA SER A 108 -5.36 26.18 111.08
C SER A 108 -6.40 25.66 110.10
N ALA A 109 -5.95 25.14 108.95
CA ALA A 109 -6.78 24.42 108.01
C ALA A 109 -7.31 23.12 108.62
N ASN A 110 -8.31 22.52 107.97
CA ASN A 110 -8.85 21.22 108.32
C ASN A 110 -7.75 20.14 108.39
N ALA A 111 -7.94 19.14 109.25
CA ALA A 111 -6.99 18.04 109.44
C ALA A 111 -6.62 17.30 108.15
N THR A 112 -7.52 17.20 107.17
CA THR A 112 -7.24 16.57 105.86
C THR A 112 -6.20 17.35 105.05
N ILE A 113 -6.28 18.68 105.04
CA ILE A 113 -5.27 19.53 104.39
C ILE A 113 -3.94 19.43 105.15
N LEU A 114 -3.98 19.52 106.49
CA LEU A 114 -2.77 19.47 107.32
C LEU A 114 -2.04 18.12 107.23
N ALA A 115 -2.73 17.03 106.89
CA ALA A 115 -2.11 15.73 106.68
C ALA A 115 -1.26 15.67 105.41
N GLN A 116 -1.54 16.50 104.41
CA GLN A 116 -0.79 16.61 103.17
C GLN A 116 0.27 17.73 103.21
N ALA A 117 0.15 18.68 104.15
CA ALA A 117 0.99 19.87 104.18
C ALA A 117 2.46 19.57 104.51
N ASP A 118 3.36 19.88 103.57
CA ASP A 118 4.81 19.87 103.76
C ASP A 118 5.30 21.09 104.55
N GLN A 119 4.60 22.21 104.41
CA GLN A 119 4.88 23.45 105.15
C GLN A 119 3.57 24.18 105.48
N THR A 120 3.55 24.83 106.64
CA THR A 120 2.41 25.65 107.07
C THR A 120 2.80 27.10 107.36
N ASN A 121 1.86 28.02 107.15
CA ASN A 121 2.02 29.44 107.50
C ASN A 121 0.77 29.97 108.24
N GLY A 122 0.98 30.88 109.20
CA GLY A 122 -0.08 31.52 109.99
C GLY A 122 -0.85 32.60 109.23
N SER A 123 -1.24 33.68 109.90
CA SER A 123 -2.08 34.77 109.34
C SER A 123 -1.62 35.35 107.99
N GLY A 124 -2.58 35.87 107.21
CA GLY A 124 -2.35 36.64 105.98
C GLY A 124 -2.44 35.78 104.70
N TRP A 125 -3.49 35.00 104.55
CA TRP A 125 -3.69 34.13 103.38
C TRP A 125 -4.61 34.75 102.35
N PHE A 126 -4.50 34.24 101.12
CA PHE A 126 -5.33 34.66 99.99
C PHE A 126 -6.82 34.39 100.22
N ASN A 127 -7.64 35.23 99.60
CA ASN A 127 -9.03 34.96 99.23
C ASN A 127 -9.24 35.32 97.74
N GLY A 128 -10.46 35.11 97.24
CA GLY A 128 -10.72 35.00 95.80
C GLY A 128 -10.22 36.14 94.89
N ASP A 129 -10.00 37.35 95.41
CA ASP A 129 -9.51 38.52 94.69
C ASP A 129 -8.00 38.78 94.85
N ASP A 130 -7.26 37.85 95.47
CA ASP A 130 -5.82 37.95 95.70
C ASP A 130 -5.02 37.12 94.70
N ALA A 131 -4.02 37.73 94.05
CA ALA A 131 -3.13 36.99 93.16
C ALA A 131 -2.06 36.23 93.95
N VAL A 132 -1.82 34.97 93.59
CA VAL A 132 -0.84 34.06 94.21
C VAL A 132 0.25 33.73 93.19
N VAL A 133 1.51 33.89 93.58
CA VAL A 133 2.66 33.78 92.67
C VAL A 133 3.68 32.81 93.24
N LEU A 134 4.03 31.79 92.47
CA LEU A 134 5.22 30.97 92.70
C LEU A 134 6.43 31.68 92.09
N ARG A 135 7.49 31.88 92.88
CA ARG A 135 8.74 32.50 92.43
C ARG A 135 9.93 31.60 92.66
N LYS A 136 10.96 31.81 91.84
CA LYS A 136 12.32 31.32 92.02
C LYS A 136 13.28 32.51 91.95
N GLY A 137 13.85 32.89 93.10
CA GLY A 137 14.58 34.16 93.22
C GLY A 137 13.69 35.34 92.87
N THR A 138 14.06 36.10 91.82
CA THR A 138 13.29 37.26 91.35
C THR A 138 12.29 36.93 90.23
N THR A 139 12.27 35.71 89.72
CA THR A 139 11.49 35.30 88.55
C THR A 139 10.15 34.71 88.98
N SER A 140 9.04 35.18 88.40
CA SER A 140 7.74 34.52 88.49
C SER A 140 7.75 33.24 87.65
N ILE A 141 7.27 32.17 88.24
CA ILE A 141 7.27 30.82 87.66
C ILE A 141 5.85 30.40 87.29
N ASP A 142 4.91 30.69 88.18
CA ASP A 142 3.49 30.43 87.96
C ASP A 142 2.65 31.47 88.72
N VAL A 143 1.53 31.90 88.15
CA VAL A 143 0.66 32.94 88.68
C VAL A 143 -0.79 32.49 88.61
N ILE A 144 -1.47 32.57 89.75
CA ILE A 144 -2.91 32.42 89.87
C ILE A 144 -3.46 33.82 90.15
N GLY A 145 -4.33 34.33 89.27
CA GLY A 145 -4.82 35.72 89.31
C GLY A 145 -3.95 36.69 88.50
N GLN A 146 -4.19 37.99 88.66
CA GLN A 146 -3.49 39.05 87.92
C GLN A 146 -2.94 40.11 88.88
N ILE A 147 -1.61 40.31 88.88
CA ILE A 147 -0.94 41.28 89.76
C ILE A 147 -1.36 42.71 89.37
N GLY A 148 -1.76 43.51 90.36
CA GLY A 148 -2.15 44.90 90.13
C GLY A 148 -3.57 45.10 89.59
N PHE A 149 -4.38 44.04 89.53
CA PHE A 149 -5.76 44.08 89.06
C PHE A 149 -6.69 43.41 90.08
N ASP A 150 -7.76 44.11 90.46
CA ASP A 150 -8.80 43.63 91.36
C ASP A 150 -9.99 43.09 90.54
N PRO A 151 -10.30 41.78 90.57
CA PRO A 151 -11.43 41.19 89.86
C PRO A 151 -12.78 41.45 90.56
N GLY A 152 -12.78 42.11 91.72
CA GLY A 152 -13.93 42.46 92.53
C GLY A 152 -14.27 41.43 93.60
N THR A 153 -14.35 40.14 93.26
CA THR A 153 -14.58 39.07 94.26
C THR A 153 -13.80 37.81 93.92
N GLU A 154 -13.73 37.47 92.64
CA GLU A 154 -13.06 36.25 92.16
C GLU A 154 -12.67 36.38 90.69
N TRP A 155 -11.63 35.65 90.27
CA TRP A 155 -11.43 35.32 88.86
C TRP A 155 -12.21 34.05 88.52
N GLY A 156 -12.75 33.98 87.30
CA GLY A 156 -13.56 32.84 86.83
C GLY A 156 -15.02 32.91 87.28
N THR A 157 -15.74 31.80 87.09
CA THR A 157 -17.15 31.67 87.50
C THR A 157 -17.51 30.21 87.83
N GLY A 158 -18.56 30.00 88.63
CA GLY A 158 -19.07 28.66 88.91
C GLY A 158 -18.13 27.85 89.82
N LEU A 159 -17.84 26.60 89.47
CA LEU A 159 -16.86 25.79 90.20
C LEU A 159 -15.42 26.11 89.83
N THR A 160 -15.22 26.77 88.68
CA THR A 160 -13.91 27.17 88.17
C THR A 160 -13.72 28.66 88.43
N SER A 161 -13.79 29.04 89.70
CA SER A 161 -13.46 30.39 90.17
C SER A 161 -12.52 30.33 91.36
N THR A 162 -11.87 31.45 91.68
CA THR A 162 -10.90 31.51 92.78
C THR A 162 -11.55 31.66 94.15
N ALA A 163 -12.72 32.30 94.29
CA ALA A 163 -13.39 32.36 95.59
C ALA A 163 -14.13 31.07 95.93
N ASP A 164 -14.02 30.64 97.19
CA ASP A 164 -14.77 29.52 97.76
C ASP A 164 -14.76 28.22 96.92
N ASN A 165 -13.68 27.91 96.21
CA ASN A 165 -13.56 26.72 95.37
C ASN A 165 -12.15 26.10 95.42
N THR A 166 -12.05 24.86 94.93
CA THR A 166 -10.78 24.19 94.67
C THR A 166 -10.52 24.16 93.17
N LEU A 167 -9.33 24.54 92.73
CA LEU A 167 -8.88 24.48 91.34
C LEU A 167 -7.76 23.46 91.19
N ARG A 168 -7.84 22.54 90.23
CA ARG A 168 -6.74 21.62 89.87
C ARG A 168 -6.27 21.85 88.46
N ARG A 169 -4.97 21.83 88.23
CA ARG A 169 -4.36 22.03 86.91
C ARG A 169 -4.75 20.86 86.00
N LYS A 170 -5.21 21.15 84.78
CA LYS A 170 -5.54 20.12 83.78
C LYS A 170 -4.30 19.29 83.45
N SER A 171 -4.48 17.98 83.27
CA SER A 171 -3.38 17.04 82.96
C SER A 171 -2.63 17.30 81.65
N THR A 172 -3.20 18.12 80.76
CA THR A 172 -2.55 18.57 79.51
C THR A 172 -1.63 19.78 79.71
N ILE A 173 -1.66 20.43 80.87
CA ILE A 173 -0.85 21.61 81.17
C ILE A 173 0.45 21.17 81.84
N GLN A 174 1.56 21.33 81.12
CA GLN A 174 2.89 20.86 81.52
C GLN A 174 3.83 21.98 81.98
N ALA A 175 3.34 23.22 82.11
CA ALA A 175 4.09 24.37 82.60
C ALA A 175 3.17 25.39 83.30
N GLY A 176 3.74 26.14 84.24
CA GLY A 176 3.08 27.28 84.88
C GLY A 176 3.03 28.51 83.98
N ASP A 177 2.17 29.47 84.31
CA ASP A 177 2.11 30.77 83.64
C ASP A 177 2.97 31.80 84.42
N PRO A 178 4.17 32.16 83.93
CA PRO A 178 5.04 33.09 84.64
C PRO A 178 4.58 34.55 84.52
N ASN A 179 3.61 34.86 83.66
CA ASN A 179 3.14 36.22 83.45
C ASN A 179 2.05 36.55 84.47
N GLY A 180 2.29 37.60 85.27
CA GLY A 180 1.29 38.07 86.22
C GLY A 180 0.59 39.36 85.79
N GLY A 181 0.84 39.83 84.57
CA GLY A 181 0.27 41.07 84.05
C GLY A 181 -0.91 40.87 83.08
N ASP A 182 -1.09 39.66 82.56
CA ASP A 182 -2.18 39.27 81.68
C ASP A 182 -3.45 38.86 82.43
N ALA A 183 -4.56 38.85 81.69
CA ALA A 183 -5.86 38.51 82.25
C ALA A 183 -5.90 37.03 82.64
N PHE A 184 -6.23 36.76 83.90
CA PHE A 184 -6.35 35.40 84.39
C PHE A 184 -7.78 34.87 84.23
N ASP A 185 -7.95 33.83 83.41
CA ASP A 185 -9.17 33.04 83.30
C ASP A 185 -8.87 31.59 83.73
N PRO A 186 -9.32 31.16 84.92
CA PRO A 186 -9.01 29.82 85.42
C PRO A 186 -9.56 28.72 84.51
N ALA A 187 -10.62 28.95 83.72
CA ALA A 187 -11.21 27.93 82.85
C ALA A 187 -10.26 27.44 81.73
N ILE A 188 -9.19 28.18 81.43
CA ILE A 188 -8.20 27.80 80.42
C ILE A 188 -7.37 26.61 80.90
N GLU A 189 -6.78 26.72 82.09
CA GLU A 189 -5.74 25.80 82.57
C GLU A 189 -6.18 24.94 83.76
N TRP A 190 -7.34 25.24 84.37
CA TRP A 190 -7.80 24.61 85.61
C TRP A 190 -9.16 23.94 85.44
N ASP A 191 -9.33 22.82 86.13
CA ASP A 191 -10.61 22.18 86.42
C ASP A 191 -11.09 22.62 87.80
N GLY A 192 -12.37 22.96 87.93
CA GLY A 192 -12.97 23.53 89.13
C GLY A 192 -13.79 22.53 89.95
N PHE A 193 -13.66 22.58 91.28
CA PHE A 193 -14.31 21.71 92.24
C PHE A 193 -14.93 22.54 93.38
N ALA A 194 -16.00 22.01 93.98
CA ALA A 194 -16.74 22.71 95.03
C ALA A 194 -15.87 23.01 96.26
N THR A 195 -16.26 24.03 97.03
CA THR A 195 -15.66 24.39 98.33
C THR A 195 -15.37 23.16 99.21
N ASP A 196 -14.23 23.15 99.87
CA ASP A 196 -13.77 22.07 100.77
C ASP A 196 -13.56 20.69 100.08
N THR A 197 -13.25 20.68 98.79
CA THR A 197 -12.85 19.47 98.04
C THR A 197 -11.33 19.29 98.12
N PHE A 198 -10.86 18.19 98.73
CA PHE A 198 -9.43 17.96 99.03
C PHE A 198 -8.89 16.60 98.51
N ASP A 199 -9.68 15.85 97.75
CA ASP A 199 -9.40 14.46 97.36
C ASP A 199 -8.25 14.27 96.34
N GLY A 200 -7.81 15.33 95.67
CA GLY A 200 -6.67 15.34 94.75
C GLY A 200 -5.38 15.89 95.38
N LEU A 201 -5.48 16.55 96.54
CA LEU A 201 -4.34 17.16 97.22
C LEU A 201 -3.36 16.06 97.66
N GLY A 202 -2.14 16.15 97.15
CA GLY A 202 -1.06 15.18 97.29
C GLY A 202 -0.63 14.47 95.99
N SER A 203 -1.15 14.81 94.78
CA SER A 203 -0.80 14.09 93.53
C SER A 203 -1.14 14.79 92.19
N HIS A 204 -0.40 14.51 91.09
CA HIS A 204 -0.65 15.04 89.72
C HIS A 204 -0.20 14.06 88.56
N PHE A 205 -0.89 14.01 87.40
CA PHE A 205 -0.67 13.05 86.26
C PHE A 205 -0.73 13.67 84.82
N LEU A 206 -0.04 13.11 83.80
CA LEU A 206 0.06 13.57 82.37
C LEU A 206 -0.55 12.57 81.32
N PHE A 207 -0.81 12.96 80.04
CA PHE A 207 -1.48 12.17 78.95
C PHE A 207 -0.55 11.72 77.78
N ASP A 208 -0.84 10.57 77.13
CA ASP A 208 -0.10 9.95 75.99
C ASP A 208 -0.99 9.71 74.71
N ALA A 209 -0.41 9.72 73.49
CA ALA A 209 -1.11 9.62 72.21
C ALA A 209 -0.61 8.46 71.30
N PRO A 210 -1.51 7.68 70.63
CA PRO A 210 -1.14 6.53 69.81
C PRO A 210 -0.36 6.86 68.54
N PRO A 211 0.49 5.93 68.04
CA PRO A 211 1.11 6.06 66.72
C PRO A 211 0.08 6.01 65.59
N GLY A 212 0.36 6.71 64.48
CA GLY A 212 -0.49 6.74 63.29
C GLY A 212 0.27 7.08 62.01
N VAL A 213 -0.31 6.82 60.83
CA VAL A 213 0.29 7.25 59.55
C VAL A 213 0.02 8.75 59.36
N SER A 214 1.07 9.56 59.34
CA SER A 214 0.99 11.02 59.15
C SER A 214 0.86 11.40 57.67
N SER A 215 1.48 10.66 56.76
CA SER A 215 1.35 10.86 55.31
C SER A 215 1.87 9.68 54.48
N THR A 216 1.48 9.63 53.20
CA THR A 216 2.10 8.76 52.20
C THR A 216 2.59 9.55 50.98
N VAL A 217 3.59 9.02 50.28
CA VAL A 217 4.05 9.51 48.97
C VAL A 217 4.13 8.32 48.00
N PRO A 218 3.31 8.24 46.94
CA PRO A 218 2.26 9.18 46.55
C PRO A 218 1.19 9.38 47.63
N ALA A 219 0.60 10.58 47.66
CA ALA A 219 -0.47 10.92 48.59
C ALA A 219 -1.72 10.05 48.33
N ASN A 220 -2.55 9.85 49.35
CA ASN A 220 -3.83 9.16 49.18
C ASN A 220 -4.68 9.84 48.08
N GLY A 221 -5.16 9.06 47.11
CA GLY A 221 -5.89 9.52 45.94
C GLY A 221 -5.00 10.03 44.80
N ALA A 222 -3.68 9.84 44.85
CA ALA A 222 -2.80 10.24 43.76
C ALA A 222 -3.14 9.50 42.46
N THR A 223 -3.11 10.23 41.34
CA THR A 223 -3.37 9.70 40.00
C THR A 223 -2.14 9.90 39.11
N ASN A 224 -2.07 9.14 38.01
CA ASN A 224 -0.96 9.17 37.05
C ASN A 224 0.41 8.88 37.65
N ILE A 225 0.45 8.02 38.66
CA ILE A 225 1.73 7.61 39.24
C ILE A 225 2.50 6.75 38.23
N ALA A 226 3.83 6.86 38.27
CA ALA A 226 4.70 6.01 37.45
C ALA A 226 4.52 4.53 37.83
N LEU A 227 4.69 3.64 36.85
CA LEU A 227 4.53 2.19 37.06
C LEU A 227 5.56 1.63 38.05
N ASN A 228 6.73 2.24 38.14
CA ASN A 228 7.81 1.90 39.07
C ASN A 228 7.82 2.79 40.32
N ALA A 229 6.68 3.41 40.67
CA ALA A 229 6.62 4.32 41.81
C ALA A 229 6.82 3.57 43.14
N ASN A 230 7.76 4.04 43.96
CA ASN A 230 7.84 3.65 45.36
C ASN A 230 6.69 4.27 46.16
N ILE A 231 6.28 3.62 47.25
CA ILE A 231 5.33 4.16 48.22
C ILE A 231 6.05 4.41 49.55
N THR A 232 6.23 5.67 49.92
CA THR A 232 6.74 6.07 51.23
C THR A 232 5.57 6.24 52.21
N VAL A 233 5.74 5.73 53.43
CA VAL A 233 4.80 5.82 54.55
C VAL A 233 5.51 6.53 55.70
N ASN A 234 4.98 7.66 56.13
CA ASN A 234 5.47 8.42 57.28
C ASN A 234 4.53 8.21 58.45
N PHE A 235 5.07 7.90 59.63
CA PHE A 235 4.33 7.78 60.88
C PHE A 235 4.38 9.09 61.68
N SER A 236 3.49 9.26 62.67
CA SER A 236 3.47 10.38 63.61
C SER A 236 4.69 10.38 64.55
N GLU A 237 5.30 9.20 64.72
CA GLU A 237 6.41 8.94 65.62
C GLU A 237 7.22 7.70 65.17
N ALA A 238 8.19 7.26 65.98
CA ALA A 238 8.99 6.06 65.72
C ALA A 238 8.21 4.80 66.07
N VAL A 239 8.12 3.85 65.12
CA VAL A 239 7.34 2.61 65.30
C VAL A 239 8.19 1.36 65.05
N ASN A 240 7.83 0.27 65.74
CA ASN A 240 8.21 -1.09 65.40
C ASN A 240 7.15 -1.69 64.47
N VAL A 241 7.60 -2.22 63.33
CA VAL A 241 6.74 -2.97 62.40
C VAL A 241 7.06 -4.45 62.47
N SER A 242 6.03 -5.30 62.51
CA SER A 242 6.18 -6.76 62.59
C SER A 242 5.24 -7.48 61.63
N GLY A 243 5.50 -8.76 61.36
CA GLY A 243 4.64 -9.57 60.50
C GLY A 243 4.35 -8.93 59.12
N ALA A 244 3.11 -9.09 58.63
CA ALA A 244 2.62 -8.45 57.41
C ALA A 244 1.97 -7.11 57.74
N TRP A 245 2.79 -6.13 58.14
CA TRP A 245 2.31 -4.81 58.58
C TRP A 245 1.72 -3.95 57.45
N PHE A 246 1.87 -4.36 56.18
CA PHE A 246 1.22 -3.70 55.05
C PHE A 246 0.71 -4.70 54.00
N THR A 247 -0.24 -4.25 53.18
CA THR A 247 -0.62 -4.89 51.91
C THR A 247 -0.73 -3.84 50.80
N ILE A 248 -0.36 -4.22 49.57
CA ILE A 248 -0.62 -3.43 48.36
C ILE A 248 -1.46 -4.33 47.44
N SER A 249 -2.69 -3.91 47.13
CA SER A 249 -3.59 -4.68 46.27
C SER A 249 -4.13 -3.80 45.16
N CYS A 250 -3.92 -4.25 43.92
CA CYS A 250 -4.31 -3.53 42.72
C CYS A 250 -5.39 -4.29 41.92
N SER A 251 -6.22 -3.54 41.20
CA SER A 251 -7.35 -4.08 40.44
C SER A 251 -6.95 -5.05 39.33
N SER A 252 -5.75 -4.89 38.75
CA SER A 252 -5.34 -5.62 37.55
C SER A 252 -4.14 -6.54 37.81
N SER A 253 -3.10 -6.03 38.48
CA SER A 253 -1.91 -6.81 38.83
C SER A 253 -2.05 -7.61 40.13
N GLY A 254 -3.11 -7.39 40.91
CA GLY A 254 -3.38 -8.13 42.15
C GLY A 254 -2.51 -7.67 43.32
N ALA A 255 -2.11 -8.61 44.17
CA ALA A 255 -1.32 -8.28 45.37
C ALA A 255 0.16 -8.12 45.04
N HIS A 256 0.77 -7.06 45.55
CA HIS A 256 2.21 -6.79 45.42
C HIS A 256 2.94 -7.07 46.72
N THR A 257 4.11 -7.70 46.58
CA THR A 257 5.14 -7.69 47.63
C THR A 257 6.04 -6.49 47.40
N ALA A 258 6.66 -5.95 48.45
CA ALA A 258 7.57 -4.83 48.34
C ALA A 258 8.84 -5.04 49.16
N THR A 259 9.96 -4.56 48.62
CA THR A 259 11.19 -4.40 49.37
C THR A 259 11.04 -3.18 50.28
N VAL A 260 11.14 -3.40 51.59
CA VAL A 260 10.99 -2.36 52.61
C VAL A 260 12.36 -1.80 52.98
N THR A 261 12.49 -0.47 52.99
CA THR A 261 13.69 0.24 53.46
C THR A 261 13.29 1.43 54.34
N GLY A 262 14.22 1.95 55.16
CA GLY A 262 13.95 3.05 56.09
C GLY A 262 13.65 2.59 57.52
N GLY A 263 12.81 3.35 58.23
CA GLY A 263 12.46 3.20 59.65
C GLY A 263 13.32 4.08 60.59
N PRO A 264 12.87 4.33 61.83
CA PRO A 264 11.62 3.83 62.43
C PRO A 264 10.38 4.72 62.19
N SER A 265 10.53 5.93 61.64
CA SER A 265 9.39 6.86 61.40
C SER A 265 8.98 6.99 59.93
N THR A 266 9.85 6.60 58.99
CA THR A 266 9.59 6.69 57.55
C THR A 266 10.02 5.41 56.86
N PHE A 267 9.08 4.69 56.25
CA PHE A 267 9.35 3.46 55.51
C PHE A 267 9.08 3.67 54.02
N THR A 268 9.93 3.13 53.16
CA THR A 268 9.72 3.12 51.71
C THR A 268 9.49 1.69 51.23
N LEU A 269 8.35 1.50 50.58
CA LEU A 269 7.91 0.26 49.95
C LEU A 269 8.21 0.36 48.45
N ASN A 270 9.17 -0.42 47.97
CA ASN A 270 9.42 -0.57 46.54
C ASN A 270 8.76 -1.88 46.06
N PRO A 271 7.65 -1.83 45.30
CA PRO A 271 7.01 -3.03 44.76
C PRO A 271 8.02 -3.91 44.02
N ASN A 272 8.02 -5.22 44.29
CA ASN A 272 8.95 -6.16 43.65
C ASN A 272 8.62 -6.40 42.16
N THR A 273 7.39 -6.07 41.77
CA THR A 273 6.91 -6.03 40.39
C THR A 273 6.31 -4.66 40.14
N ASP A 274 6.67 -4.00 39.05
CA ASP A 274 6.08 -2.72 38.66
C ASP A 274 4.55 -2.85 38.49
N PHE A 275 3.84 -1.76 38.77
CA PHE A 275 2.40 -1.66 38.53
C PHE A 275 2.08 -1.74 37.03
N VAL A 276 0.83 -2.05 36.70
CA VAL A 276 0.33 -2.03 35.31
C VAL A 276 -0.40 -0.72 35.01
N PRO A 277 -0.40 -0.23 33.75
CA PRO A 277 -1.09 1.01 33.39
C PRO A 277 -2.59 0.98 33.65
N GLY A 278 -3.15 2.11 34.11
CA GLY A 278 -4.58 2.33 34.31
C GLY A 278 -5.21 1.55 35.47
N GLU A 279 -4.41 1.02 36.40
CA GLU A 279 -4.95 0.27 37.54
C GLU A 279 -5.07 1.13 38.80
N ASN A 280 -6.02 0.73 39.65
CA ASN A 280 -6.21 1.31 40.98
C ASN A 280 -5.64 0.37 42.03
N CYS A 281 -4.74 0.87 42.86
CA CYS A 281 -4.11 0.16 43.95
C CYS A 281 -4.54 0.72 45.29
N THR A 282 -4.67 -0.15 46.28
CA THR A 282 -4.93 0.18 47.68
C THR A 282 -3.76 -0.30 48.53
N LEU A 283 -3.08 0.63 49.18
CA LEU A 283 -2.17 0.38 50.29
C LEU A 283 -3.01 0.25 51.57
N THR A 284 -2.77 -0.78 52.37
CA THR A 284 -3.28 -0.89 53.75
C THR A 284 -2.12 -1.06 54.71
N ILE A 285 -2.04 -0.22 55.75
CA ILE A 285 -1.17 -0.40 56.91
C ILE A 285 -1.99 -1.02 58.03
N VAL A 286 -1.51 -2.14 58.57
CA VAL A 286 -2.26 -2.97 59.53
C VAL A 286 -1.95 -2.51 60.95
N ALA A 287 -2.94 -1.92 61.61
CA ALA A 287 -2.77 -1.25 62.90
C ALA A 287 -2.12 -2.13 63.98
N THR A 288 -2.59 -3.37 64.11
CA THR A 288 -2.12 -4.33 65.13
C THR A 288 -0.67 -4.81 64.92
N GLN A 289 -0.05 -4.45 63.79
CA GLN A 289 1.31 -4.84 63.43
C GLN A 289 2.30 -3.67 63.51
N VAL A 290 1.80 -2.49 63.91
CA VAL A 290 2.56 -1.27 64.13
C VAL A 290 2.41 -0.90 65.61
N GLY A 291 3.50 -1.00 66.36
CA GLY A 291 3.56 -0.52 67.74
C GLY A 291 4.51 0.67 67.85
N ASP A 292 4.29 1.59 68.79
CA ASP A 292 5.24 2.67 69.03
C ASP A 292 6.53 2.13 69.70
N GLN A 293 7.47 3.03 69.96
CA GLN A 293 8.75 2.70 70.58
C GLN A 293 8.95 3.37 71.94
N ASP A 294 7.96 4.11 72.45
CA ASP A 294 8.15 4.89 73.67
C ASP A 294 7.73 4.09 74.92
N THR A 295 7.79 4.74 76.09
CA THR A 295 7.55 4.08 77.39
C THR A 295 6.29 4.56 78.11
N SER A 296 5.56 5.51 77.52
CA SER A 296 4.36 6.11 78.09
C SER A 296 3.14 5.33 77.60
N ASP A 297 2.73 4.27 78.29
CA ASP A 297 1.67 3.36 77.84
C ASP A 297 0.49 3.41 78.83
N PRO A 298 -0.80 3.36 78.37
CA PRO A 298 -1.30 3.19 76.98
C PRO A 298 -1.67 4.46 76.20
N PRO A 299 -1.69 4.40 74.83
CA PRO A 299 -1.72 3.18 73.96
C PRO A 299 -0.51 2.81 73.04
N ASP A 300 -0.06 1.54 73.10
CA ASP A 300 1.09 0.93 72.36
C ASP A 300 0.91 0.65 70.83
N ASN A 301 -0.31 0.70 70.28
CA ASN A 301 -0.57 0.37 68.87
C ASN A 301 -1.36 1.46 68.14
N MET A 302 -1.25 1.47 66.80
CA MET A 302 -2.17 2.24 65.96
C MET A 302 -3.63 1.87 66.26
N VAL A 303 -4.50 2.87 66.39
CA VAL A 303 -5.92 2.69 66.74
C VAL A 303 -6.73 1.98 65.64
N ALA A 304 -6.36 2.18 64.38
CA ALA A 304 -7.05 1.60 63.23
C ALA A 304 -6.13 1.44 62.01
N ASN A 305 -6.48 0.51 61.11
CA ASN A 305 -5.78 0.37 59.84
C ASN A 305 -5.83 1.68 59.05
N TYR A 306 -4.72 2.04 58.42
CA TYR A 306 -4.68 3.16 57.47
C TYR A 306 -4.79 2.62 56.05
N THR A 307 -5.63 3.24 55.22
CA THR A 307 -5.73 2.90 53.80
C THR A 307 -5.44 4.12 52.92
N ALA A 308 -4.67 3.90 51.86
CA ALA A 308 -4.43 4.89 50.81
C ALA A 308 -4.67 4.28 49.43
N THR A 309 -5.30 5.04 48.55
CA THR A 309 -5.54 4.65 47.16
C THR A 309 -4.59 5.40 46.22
N LEU A 310 -4.21 4.77 45.13
CA LEU A 310 -3.36 5.34 44.09
C LEU A 310 -3.71 4.74 42.72
N SER A 311 -3.73 5.58 41.69
CA SER A 311 -4.02 5.18 40.31
C SER A 311 -2.81 5.42 39.41
N THR A 312 -2.41 4.40 38.67
CA THR A 312 -1.27 4.49 37.75
C THR A 312 -1.58 5.31 36.50
N ILE A 313 -0.54 5.72 35.79
CA ILE A 313 -0.67 6.35 34.47
C ILE A 313 -1.62 5.55 33.56
N GLY A 314 -2.55 6.25 32.90
CA GLY A 314 -3.53 5.61 32.03
C GLY A 314 -2.86 4.87 30.86
N VAL A 315 -3.49 3.77 30.41
CA VAL A 315 -2.96 2.93 29.31
C VAL A 315 -2.57 3.74 28.07
N CYS A 316 -3.37 4.74 27.70
CA CYS A 316 -3.12 5.63 26.54
C CYS A 316 -2.00 6.66 26.74
N GLN A 317 -1.50 6.83 27.96
CA GLN A 317 -0.40 7.74 28.29
C GLN A 317 0.88 6.97 28.66
N ALA A 318 0.80 5.66 28.82
CA ALA A 318 1.95 4.82 29.11
C ALA A 318 2.98 4.89 27.97
N PRO A 319 4.29 4.78 28.25
CA PRO A 319 5.32 4.71 27.22
C PRO A 319 5.04 3.59 26.21
N PHE A 320 5.34 3.81 24.94
CA PHE A 320 5.18 2.84 23.86
C PHE A 320 6.36 2.92 22.90
N THR A 321 6.52 1.91 22.06
CA THR A 321 7.51 1.89 20.97
C THR A 321 6.90 2.56 19.73
N PRO A 322 7.44 3.69 19.24
CA PRO A 322 6.93 4.33 18.03
C PRO A 322 7.08 3.45 16.80
N ILE A 323 6.20 3.65 15.80
CA ILE A 323 6.11 2.78 14.63
C ILE A 323 7.40 2.86 13.79
N TYR A 324 7.96 4.05 13.60
CA TYR A 324 9.23 4.25 12.89
C TYR A 324 10.41 3.52 13.52
N SER A 325 10.36 3.20 14.82
CA SER A 325 11.38 2.38 15.50
C SER A 325 11.17 0.88 15.27
N ILE A 326 9.90 0.45 15.10
CA ILE A 326 9.55 -0.94 14.80
C ILE A 326 9.94 -1.27 13.35
N GLN A 327 9.53 -0.41 12.41
CA GLN A 327 9.86 -0.49 10.99
C GLN A 327 11.37 -0.35 10.77
N GLY A 328 11.96 0.78 11.18
CA GLY A 328 13.32 1.14 10.81
C GLY A 328 13.43 1.64 9.37
N ASN A 329 14.65 1.65 8.84
CA ASN A 329 14.97 2.17 7.49
C ASN A 329 15.40 1.07 6.49
N GLY A 330 15.19 -0.19 6.85
CA GLY A 330 15.53 -1.35 6.04
C GLY A 330 14.29 -2.07 5.53
N MET A 331 14.49 -3.11 4.71
CA MET A 331 13.42 -3.93 4.10
C MET A 331 12.78 -4.94 5.08
N THR A 332 13.01 -4.80 6.37
CA THR A 332 12.54 -5.73 7.41
C THR A 332 12.46 -4.99 8.74
N ALA A 333 11.47 -5.31 9.56
CA ALA A 333 11.28 -4.78 10.89
C ALA A 333 12.58 -4.75 11.71
N ALA A 334 12.97 -3.54 12.13
CA ALA A 334 14.11 -3.31 13.03
C ALA A 334 13.87 -3.88 14.44
N ILE A 335 12.60 -3.94 14.89
CA ILE A 335 12.21 -4.56 16.15
C ILE A 335 11.23 -5.69 15.86
N THR A 336 11.57 -6.90 16.32
CA THR A 336 10.68 -8.07 16.28
C THR A 336 10.38 -8.55 17.70
N GLY A 337 9.23 -9.21 17.89
CA GLY A 337 8.77 -9.64 19.21
C GLY A 337 7.60 -8.83 19.74
N ASN A 338 7.24 -9.05 21.01
CA ASN A 338 6.10 -8.39 21.62
C ASN A 338 6.39 -6.90 21.86
N VAL A 339 5.60 -6.02 21.27
CA VAL A 339 5.70 -4.56 21.36
C VAL A 339 4.33 -3.95 21.63
N THR A 340 4.33 -2.77 22.25
CA THR A 340 3.15 -1.91 22.32
C THR A 340 3.44 -0.65 21.54
N THR A 341 2.56 -0.29 20.61
CA THR A 341 2.65 0.93 19.81
C THR A 341 1.33 1.70 19.82
N GLN A 342 1.32 2.92 19.31
CA GLN A 342 0.13 3.77 19.27
C GLN A 342 0.12 4.61 17.99
N GLY A 343 -0.99 4.64 17.28
CA GLY A 343 -1.12 5.40 16.03
C GLY A 343 -2.57 5.68 15.67
N VAL A 344 -2.76 6.59 14.72
CA VAL A 344 -4.07 6.91 14.13
C VAL A 344 -4.40 5.86 13.08
N VAL A 345 -5.61 5.31 13.13
CA VAL A 345 -6.12 4.38 12.10
C VAL A 345 -6.29 5.14 10.79
N VAL A 346 -5.43 4.86 9.82
CA VAL A 346 -5.42 5.53 8.50
C VAL A 346 -6.08 4.71 7.39
N GLY A 347 -6.27 3.41 7.61
CA GLY A 347 -7.03 2.53 6.73
C GLY A 347 -7.67 1.40 7.54
N ASP A 348 -8.99 1.27 7.43
CA ASP A 348 -9.78 0.24 8.09
C ASP A 348 -10.24 -0.77 7.04
N PHE A 349 -9.65 -1.96 7.07
CA PHE A 349 -9.92 -3.06 6.15
C PHE A 349 -10.24 -4.35 6.95
N GLU A 350 -10.91 -4.19 8.10
CA GLU A 350 -11.23 -5.27 9.00
C GLU A 350 -12.41 -6.13 8.51
N GLY A 351 -12.57 -7.30 9.11
CA GLY A 351 -13.63 -8.25 8.77
C GLY A 351 -13.13 -9.42 7.91
N SER A 352 -14.06 -10.17 7.31
CA SER A 352 -13.70 -11.30 6.46
C SER A 352 -12.98 -10.84 5.19
N THR A 353 -12.32 -11.77 4.50
CA THR A 353 -11.61 -11.49 3.24
C THR A 353 -12.50 -10.88 2.14
N SER A 354 -13.81 -11.07 2.20
CA SER A 354 -14.78 -10.45 1.28
C SER A 354 -15.23 -9.05 1.67
N VAL A 355 -14.79 -8.56 2.83
CA VAL A 355 -15.08 -7.22 3.36
C VAL A 355 -13.81 -6.37 3.41
N GLY A 356 -12.68 -6.99 3.72
CA GLY A 356 -11.39 -6.32 3.83
C GLY A 356 -10.20 -7.29 3.74
N ILE A 357 -9.00 -6.81 4.08
CA ILE A 357 -7.78 -7.61 4.15
C ILE A 357 -7.48 -8.12 5.57
N GLN A 358 -8.51 -8.24 6.42
CA GLN A 358 -8.45 -8.82 7.77
C GLN A 358 -7.60 -8.04 8.79
N GLY A 359 -7.61 -6.72 8.68
CA GLY A 359 -6.86 -5.86 9.59
C GLY A 359 -7.00 -4.38 9.26
N PHE A 360 -6.21 -3.57 9.92
CA PHE A 360 -6.19 -2.13 9.73
C PHE A 360 -4.77 -1.58 9.80
N TYR A 361 -4.57 -0.39 9.27
CA TYR A 361 -3.30 0.32 9.33
C TYR A 361 -3.36 1.45 10.35
N ILE A 362 -2.32 1.55 11.16
CA ILE A 362 -2.09 2.71 12.04
C ILE A 362 -0.83 3.44 11.63
N GLN A 363 -0.84 4.76 11.82
CA GLN A 363 0.31 5.62 11.55
C GLN A 363 0.56 6.55 12.74
N ASP A 364 1.83 6.78 13.07
CA ASP A 364 2.20 7.69 14.17
C ASP A 364 1.61 9.08 13.92
N ALA A 365 0.97 9.67 14.94
CA ALA A 365 0.26 10.94 14.78
C ALA A 365 1.17 12.13 14.42
N THR A 366 2.43 12.08 14.86
CA THR A 366 3.45 13.11 14.58
C THR A 366 4.58 12.60 13.68
N GLY A 367 4.81 11.28 13.65
CA GLY A 367 6.00 10.67 13.06
C GLY A 367 7.32 11.12 13.69
N ASP A 368 8.44 10.75 13.07
CA ASP A 368 9.80 11.18 13.46
C ASP A 368 10.40 12.25 12.52
N ALA A 369 9.66 12.64 11.47
CA ALA A 369 10.08 13.56 10.41
C ALA A 369 11.33 13.11 9.63
N ASN A 370 11.69 11.83 9.69
CA ASN A 370 12.78 11.26 8.92
C ASN A 370 12.25 10.65 7.61
N PRO A 371 12.66 11.15 6.42
CA PRO A 371 12.16 10.65 5.15
C PRO A 371 12.70 9.26 4.77
N LEU A 372 13.44 8.57 5.65
CA LEU A 372 13.98 7.24 5.40
C LEU A 372 13.27 6.13 6.19
N THR A 373 12.32 6.49 7.05
CA THR A 373 11.60 5.57 7.93
C THR A 373 10.11 5.68 7.65
N SER A 374 9.40 4.55 7.78
CA SER A 374 7.93 4.55 7.72
C SER A 374 7.34 4.80 9.11
N ASP A 375 6.34 5.68 9.17
CA ASP A 375 5.54 5.92 10.37
C ASP A 375 4.32 4.97 10.47
N GLY A 376 4.13 4.08 9.50
CA GLY A 376 2.94 3.24 9.34
C GLY A 376 3.20 1.75 9.59
N ILE A 377 2.19 1.04 10.09
CA ILE A 377 2.24 -0.41 10.31
C ILE A 377 0.86 -1.03 10.18
N PHE A 378 0.80 -2.27 9.69
CA PHE A 378 -0.42 -3.05 9.61
C PHE A 378 -0.67 -3.85 10.90
N VAL A 379 -1.92 -3.96 11.30
CA VAL A 379 -2.38 -4.72 12.46
C VAL A 379 -3.35 -5.80 11.97
N TYR A 380 -2.94 -7.06 12.08
CA TYR A 380 -3.77 -8.19 11.64
C TYR A 380 -4.74 -8.61 12.75
N THR A 381 -6.04 -8.49 12.50
CA THR A 381 -7.12 -8.83 13.45
C THR A 381 -7.96 -10.03 13.03
N GLY A 382 -7.61 -10.68 11.91
CA GLY A 382 -8.40 -11.77 11.36
C GLY A 382 -9.79 -11.26 10.95
N ASN A 383 -10.85 -11.94 11.36
CA ASN A 383 -12.22 -11.52 11.03
C ASN A 383 -12.81 -10.52 12.03
N ALA A 384 -12.07 -10.13 13.07
CA ALA A 384 -12.58 -9.16 14.05
C ALA A 384 -12.63 -7.77 13.41
N ASN A 385 -13.65 -7.00 13.76
CA ASN A 385 -13.78 -5.58 13.43
C ASN A 385 -13.87 -4.83 14.77
N VAL A 386 -12.86 -4.02 15.06
CA VAL A 386 -12.60 -3.45 16.38
C VAL A 386 -12.29 -1.96 16.36
N VAL A 387 -11.98 -1.37 15.20
CA VAL A 387 -11.63 0.04 15.08
C VAL A 387 -12.48 0.77 14.03
N SER A 388 -12.18 2.05 13.81
CA SER A 388 -12.70 2.83 12.70
C SER A 388 -11.64 3.85 12.27
N ALA A 389 -11.62 4.21 10.99
CA ALA A 389 -10.72 5.24 10.47
C ALA A 389 -10.81 6.54 11.29
N GLY A 390 -9.65 7.14 11.59
CA GLY A 390 -9.52 8.34 12.42
C GLY A 390 -9.51 8.11 13.95
N GLN A 391 -9.62 6.87 14.42
CA GLN A 391 -9.38 6.57 15.84
C GLN A 391 -7.88 6.62 16.16
N LEU A 392 -7.51 7.15 17.32
CA LEU A 392 -6.17 6.97 17.89
C LEU A 392 -6.22 5.70 18.73
N VAL A 393 -5.45 4.68 18.37
CA VAL A 393 -5.48 3.38 19.07
C VAL A 393 -4.09 2.99 19.55
N ARG A 394 -4.06 2.34 20.71
CA ARG A 394 -2.87 1.69 21.26
C ARG A 394 -3.00 0.19 21.08
N VAL A 395 -1.98 -0.44 20.51
CA VAL A 395 -1.99 -1.85 20.11
C VAL A 395 -0.82 -2.57 20.76
N THR A 396 -1.08 -3.69 21.43
CA THR A 396 -0.05 -4.63 21.91
C THR A 396 -0.07 -5.91 21.08
N GLY A 397 1.03 -6.21 20.39
CA GLY A 397 1.14 -7.39 19.53
C GLY A 397 2.59 -7.78 19.27
N TYR A 398 2.77 -8.83 18.47
CA TYR A 398 4.05 -9.36 18.04
C TYR A 398 4.43 -8.75 16.68
N ALA A 399 5.46 -7.89 16.67
CA ALA A 399 6.04 -7.33 15.45
C ALA A 399 6.84 -8.38 14.68
N ARG A 400 6.54 -8.52 13.38
CA ARG A 400 7.15 -9.48 12.45
C ARG A 400 6.85 -9.13 10.99
N GLU A 401 7.52 -9.83 10.08
CA GLU A 401 7.16 -9.85 8.66
C GLU A 401 5.99 -10.80 8.39
N ARG A 402 4.92 -10.28 7.79
CA ARG A 402 3.79 -11.07 7.30
C ARG A 402 3.67 -10.87 5.79
N PHE A 403 3.97 -11.92 5.03
CA PHE A 403 4.12 -11.84 3.56
C PHE A 403 5.07 -10.73 3.10
N ASP A 404 6.18 -10.57 3.83
CA ASP A 404 7.20 -9.53 3.65
C ASP A 404 6.76 -8.09 3.98
N GLN A 405 5.60 -7.90 4.64
CA GLN A 405 5.18 -6.63 5.23
C GLN A 405 5.43 -6.59 6.75
N THR A 406 5.93 -5.48 7.28
CA THR A 406 5.99 -5.31 8.74
C THR A 406 4.57 -5.18 9.32
N THR A 407 4.24 -6.10 10.24
CA THR A 407 2.89 -6.28 10.78
C THR A 407 2.92 -6.59 12.28
N LEU A 408 1.88 -6.14 13.00
CA LEU A 408 1.56 -6.63 14.34
C LEU A 408 0.59 -7.82 14.27
N ASN A 409 1.06 -8.98 14.72
CA ASN A 409 0.27 -10.21 14.87
C ASN A 409 0.01 -10.53 16.36
N GLY A 410 -0.85 -11.50 16.66
CA GLY A 410 -1.05 -11.98 18.03
C GLY A 410 0.13 -12.79 18.60
N SER A 411 0.95 -13.37 17.73
CA SER A 411 2.17 -14.13 18.06
C SER A 411 3.08 -14.20 16.83
N ASN A 412 4.20 -14.95 16.90
CA ASN A 412 5.10 -15.14 15.76
C ASN A 412 4.52 -16.10 14.69
N SER A 413 3.40 -15.72 14.07
CA SER A 413 2.68 -16.52 13.08
C SER A 413 1.84 -15.64 12.16
N ASP A 414 1.87 -15.90 10.85
CA ASP A 414 1.10 -15.16 9.83
C ASP A 414 -0.41 -15.18 10.06
N SER A 415 -0.92 -16.21 10.75
CA SER A 415 -2.35 -16.43 10.98
C SER A 415 -2.81 -16.07 12.39
N SER A 416 -1.92 -15.60 13.27
CA SER A 416 -2.27 -15.23 14.64
C SER A 416 -2.78 -13.79 14.67
N ALA A 417 -4.08 -13.62 14.89
CA ALA A 417 -4.73 -12.31 15.04
C ALA A 417 -4.38 -11.66 16.38
N VAL A 418 -4.18 -10.34 16.38
CA VAL A 418 -4.08 -9.54 17.61
C VAL A 418 -5.41 -9.63 18.36
N PRO A 419 -5.43 -10.04 19.64
CA PRO A 419 -6.66 -10.08 20.42
C PRO A 419 -7.29 -8.69 20.56
N ALA A 420 -8.62 -8.60 20.44
CA ALA A 420 -9.34 -7.32 20.60
C ALA A 420 -9.04 -6.61 21.94
N ALA A 421 -8.81 -7.38 23.01
CA ALA A 421 -8.44 -6.84 24.32
C ALA A 421 -7.07 -6.12 24.35
N ASN A 422 -6.22 -6.34 23.34
CA ASN A 422 -4.94 -5.67 23.21
C ASN A 422 -5.00 -4.37 22.39
N ILE A 423 -6.20 -4.00 21.91
CA ILE A 423 -6.44 -2.82 21.08
C ILE A 423 -7.30 -1.86 21.91
N VAL A 424 -6.71 -0.75 22.32
CA VAL A 424 -7.32 0.23 23.23
C VAL A 424 -7.57 1.53 22.46
N ASN A 425 -8.81 1.98 22.42
CA ASN A 425 -9.17 3.28 21.86
C ASN A 425 -8.71 4.39 22.81
N CYS A 426 -7.82 5.25 22.31
CA CYS A 426 -7.19 6.37 23.01
C CYS A 426 -7.69 7.74 22.52
N GLY A 427 -8.76 7.77 21.73
CA GLY A 427 -9.40 8.98 21.23
C GLY A 427 -9.49 9.01 19.71
N THR A 428 -9.34 10.20 19.15
CA THR A 428 -9.39 10.43 17.70
C THR A 428 -8.18 11.21 17.25
N GLY A 429 -7.82 11.07 15.98
CA GLY A 429 -6.70 11.77 15.35
C GLY A 429 -6.83 11.76 13.84
N SER A 430 -5.90 12.45 13.18
CA SER A 430 -5.82 12.48 11.72
C SER A 430 -4.37 12.66 11.30
N VAL A 431 -3.96 11.97 10.23
CA VAL A 431 -2.65 12.13 9.60
C VAL A 431 -2.89 12.53 8.14
N PRO A 432 -2.27 13.62 7.63
CA PRO A 432 -2.38 13.97 6.23
C PRO A 432 -1.64 12.94 5.36
N PRO A 433 -2.14 12.62 4.14
CA PRO A 433 -1.43 11.75 3.23
C PRO A 433 -0.11 12.37 2.78
N VAL A 434 0.93 11.54 2.64
CA VAL A 434 2.22 11.95 2.06
C VAL A 434 2.21 11.75 0.55
N ASP A 435 2.71 12.72 -0.20
CA ASP A 435 2.79 12.62 -1.67
C ASP A 435 3.88 11.64 -2.11
N VAL A 436 3.50 10.66 -2.92
CA VAL A 436 4.41 9.75 -3.61
C VAL A 436 4.36 10.04 -5.10
N ASN A 437 5.53 10.33 -5.69
CA ASN A 437 5.66 10.66 -7.11
C ASN A 437 6.49 9.59 -7.83
N PHE A 438 6.09 9.31 -9.06
CA PHE A 438 6.83 8.50 -10.01
C PHE A 438 7.59 9.40 -11.01
N PRO A 439 8.73 8.95 -11.55
CA PRO A 439 9.41 7.69 -11.23
C PRO A 439 10.01 7.71 -9.82
N VAL A 440 10.07 6.56 -9.17
CA VAL A 440 10.93 6.36 -7.99
C VAL A 440 12.38 6.20 -8.44
N ALA A 441 13.36 6.51 -7.59
CA ALA A 441 14.77 6.39 -7.97
C ALA A 441 15.23 4.93 -7.94
N GLN A 442 14.71 4.13 -7.02
CA GLN A 442 14.90 2.69 -6.90
C GLN A 442 13.58 2.00 -6.57
N ALA A 443 13.43 0.73 -6.94
CA ALA A 443 12.21 -0.03 -6.66
C ALA A 443 11.90 -0.13 -5.15
N THR A 444 12.93 -0.12 -4.31
CA THR A 444 12.85 -0.16 -2.85
C THR A 444 12.58 1.22 -2.21
N ASP A 445 12.51 2.31 -2.98
CA ASP A 445 12.22 3.64 -2.42
C ASP A 445 10.79 3.76 -1.87
N LEU A 446 9.90 2.83 -2.19
CA LEU A 446 8.56 2.79 -1.65
C LEU A 446 8.52 2.22 -0.22
N GLU A 447 9.59 1.53 0.21
CA GLU A 447 9.71 0.93 1.55
C GLU A 447 9.51 1.93 2.68
N ARG A 448 10.08 3.13 2.54
CA ARG A 448 9.93 4.22 3.53
C ARG A 448 8.48 4.69 3.72
N PHE A 449 7.54 4.22 2.90
CA PHE A 449 6.12 4.54 2.99
C PHE A 449 5.27 3.32 3.38
N GLU A 450 5.87 2.16 3.66
CA GLU A 450 5.14 0.92 3.98
C GLU A 450 4.21 1.11 5.18
N GLY A 451 2.90 0.91 5.00
CA GLY A 451 1.86 1.10 5.99
C GLY A 451 1.41 2.56 6.19
N MET A 452 1.98 3.53 5.47
CA MET A 452 1.61 4.93 5.57
C MET A 452 0.46 5.31 4.62
N LEU A 453 -0.33 6.29 5.04
CA LEU A 453 -1.29 6.96 4.18
C LEU A 453 -0.56 7.83 3.15
N VAL A 454 -0.77 7.53 1.87
CA VAL A 454 -0.13 8.23 0.76
C VAL A 454 -1.15 8.81 -0.21
N ARG A 455 -0.70 9.80 -1.00
CA ARG A 455 -1.42 10.33 -2.15
C ARG A 455 -0.54 10.23 -3.39
N LEU A 456 -1.12 9.81 -4.50
CA LEU A 456 -0.52 9.88 -5.84
C LEU A 456 -1.06 11.13 -6.56
N PRO A 457 -0.38 12.28 -6.51
CA PRO A 457 -0.91 13.53 -7.07
C PRO A 457 -0.83 13.58 -8.61
N GLN A 458 0.00 12.74 -9.22
CA GLN A 458 0.16 12.64 -10.67
C GLN A 458 -1.02 11.90 -11.32
N ALA A 459 -1.36 12.28 -12.54
CA ALA A 459 -2.23 11.45 -13.38
C ALA A 459 -1.42 10.25 -13.89
N LEU A 460 -1.83 9.05 -13.50
CA LEU A 460 -1.25 7.78 -13.93
C LEU A 460 -2.22 7.07 -14.86
N VAL A 461 -1.69 6.36 -15.85
CA VAL A 461 -2.51 5.59 -16.79
C VAL A 461 -2.83 4.22 -16.21
N ILE A 462 -4.04 3.71 -16.46
CA ILE A 462 -4.38 2.31 -16.23
C ILE A 462 -3.63 1.48 -17.26
N ALA A 463 -2.62 0.75 -16.82
CA ALA A 463 -1.68 0.05 -17.67
C ALA A 463 -1.96 -1.46 -17.74
N GLU A 464 -2.37 -2.07 -16.63
CA GLU A 464 -2.66 -3.52 -16.52
C GLU A 464 -3.96 -3.75 -15.74
N TYR A 465 -4.66 -4.83 -16.10
CA TYR A 465 -5.94 -5.25 -15.52
C TYR A 465 -6.16 -6.76 -15.61
N PHE A 466 -5.14 -7.56 -15.95
CA PHE A 466 -5.22 -9.02 -15.99
C PHE A 466 -5.64 -9.69 -14.66
N ASN A 467 -5.33 -9.07 -13.52
CA ASN A 467 -5.74 -9.60 -12.21
C ASN A 467 -7.06 -8.96 -11.71
N TYR A 468 -7.73 -8.14 -12.53
CA TYR A 468 -8.82 -7.31 -12.04
C TYR A 468 -10.06 -8.12 -11.68
N ASP A 469 -10.47 -9.08 -12.52
CA ASP A 469 -11.63 -9.93 -12.27
C ASP A 469 -11.47 -10.82 -11.01
N ARG A 470 -10.25 -11.34 -10.82
CA ARG A 470 -9.91 -12.30 -9.77
C ARG A 470 -9.50 -11.66 -8.45
N PHE A 471 -8.76 -10.55 -8.48
CA PHE A 471 -8.18 -9.95 -7.28
C PHE A 471 -8.53 -8.46 -7.11
N GLY A 472 -9.29 -7.85 -8.02
CA GLY A 472 -9.58 -6.42 -7.96
C GLY A 472 -8.39 -5.50 -8.23
N GLU A 473 -7.28 -6.07 -8.72
CA GLU A 473 -6.02 -5.37 -8.92
C GLU A 473 -5.93 -4.75 -10.33
N ILE A 474 -5.55 -3.46 -10.38
CA ILE A 474 -5.06 -2.82 -11.61
C ILE A 474 -3.65 -2.26 -11.37
N VAL A 475 -2.89 -2.05 -12.44
CA VAL A 475 -1.61 -1.35 -12.35
C VAL A 475 -1.76 0.05 -12.92
N LEU A 476 -1.37 1.04 -12.13
CA LEU A 476 -1.23 2.42 -12.56
C LEU A 476 0.22 2.70 -12.92
N ALA A 477 0.46 3.41 -14.02
CA ALA A 477 1.80 3.75 -14.45
C ALA A 477 1.95 5.20 -14.91
N LEU A 478 3.11 5.79 -14.66
CA LEU A 478 3.53 7.04 -15.28
C LEU A 478 4.27 6.71 -16.59
N PRO A 479 3.78 7.10 -17.77
CA PRO A 479 4.49 6.86 -19.01
C PRO A 479 5.87 7.56 -19.03
N ILE A 480 6.80 7.05 -19.85
CA ILE A 480 8.04 7.78 -20.13
C ILE A 480 7.68 9.07 -20.89
N ASN A 481 8.42 10.17 -20.64
CA ASN A 481 8.14 11.46 -21.24
C ASN A 481 8.02 11.36 -22.78
N GLY A 482 6.91 11.87 -23.32
CA GLY A 482 6.59 11.81 -24.75
C GLY A 482 5.68 10.64 -25.15
N GLU A 483 5.33 9.76 -24.21
CA GLU A 483 4.51 8.58 -24.45
C GLU A 483 3.13 8.72 -23.82
N SER A 484 2.12 8.11 -24.44
CA SER A 484 0.75 8.09 -23.92
C SER A 484 0.53 7.02 -22.86
N ARG A 485 1.37 5.97 -22.84
CA ARG A 485 1.29 4.79 -21.99
C ARG A 485 2.66 4.09 -21.93
N PRO A 486 2.90 3.17 -20.98
CA PRO A 486 4.10 2.34 -21.02
C PRO A 486 4.11 1.44 -22.26
N PHE A 487 5.23 1.39 -22.95
CA PHE A 487 5.42 0.51 -24.10
C PHE A 487 6.46 -0.57 -23.82
N THR A 488 6.20 -1.77 -24.35
CA THR A 488 7.13 -2.89 -24.30
C THR A 488 8.45 -2.47 -24.92
N PRO A 489 9.60 -2.67 -24.24
CA PRO A 489 10.86 -2.07 -24.66
C PRO A 489 11.26 -2.38 -26.11
N THR A 490 11.13 -3.64 -26.53
CA THR A 490 11.48 -4.09 -27.89
C THR A 490 10.45 -3.71 -28.97
N SER A 491 9.39 -2.98 -28.62
CA SER A 491 8.56 -2.25 -29.61
C SER A 491 9.19 -0.91 -30.00
N ILE A 492 9.99 -0.32 -29.10
CA ILE A 492 10.48 1.06 -29.23
C ILE A 492 11.98 1.11 -29.54
N VAL A 493 12.77 0.30 -28.84
CA VAL A 493 14.24 0.26 -28.96
C VAL A 493 14.74 -1.14 -29.29
N ASP A 494 15.97 -1.23 -29.77
CA ASP A 494 16.58 -2.52 -30.09
C ASP A 494 16.79 -3.40 -28.83
N PRO A 495 16.73 -4.74 -28.99
CA PRO A 495 17.07 -5.70 -27.94
C PRO A 495 18.45 -5.48 -27.30
N GLY A 496 18.62 -6.01 -26.09
CA GLY A 496 19.87 -5.92 -25.32
C GLY A 496 19.89 -4.73 -24.35
N ALA A 497 21.03 -4.05 -24.25
CA ALA A 497 21.20 -2.98 -23.27
C ALA A 497 20.14 -1.84 -23.34
N PRO A 498 19.70 -1.38 -24.54
CA PRO A 498 18.66 -0.35 -24.63
C PRO A 498 17.30 -0.83 -24.11
N SER A 499 16.88 -2.05 -24.45
CA SER A 499 15.60 -2.62 -24.00
C SER A 499 15.61 -2.86 -22.50
N ILE A 500 16.71 -3.35 -21.92
CA ILE A 500 16.87 -3.56 -20.47
C ILE A 500 16.80 -2.23 -19.71
N ALA A 501 17.50 -1.20 -20.18
CA ALA A 501 17.47 0.12 -19.55
C ALA A 501 16.04 0.71 -19.53
N ARG A 502 15.29 0.48 -20.60
CA ARG A 502 13.90 0.91 -20.72
C ARG A 502 12.94 0.08 -19.86
N ALA A 503 13.17 -1.24 -19.74
CA ALA A 503 12.43 -2.10 -18.82
C ALA A 503 12.58 -1.64 -17.36
N ILE A 504 13.80 -1.29 -16.95
CA ILE A 504 14.09 -0.70 -15.63
C ILE A 504 13.37 0.65 -15.47
N ALA A 505 13.39 1.51 -16.51
CA ALA A 505 12.69 2.79 -16.45
C ALA A 505 11.17 2.62 -16.28
N ASN A 506 10.55 1.61 -16.92
CA ASN A 506 9.14 1.29 -16.76
C ASN A 506 8.83 0.72 -15.36
N SER A 507 9.69 -0.15 -14.82
CA SER A 507 9.46 -0.75 -13.49
C SER A 507 9.49 0.27 -12.35
N LEU A 508 10.27 1.35 -12.50
CA LEU A 508 10.34 2.47 -11.55
C LEU A 508 9.16 3.45 -11.65
N ARG A 509 8.15 3.19 -12.49
CA ARG A 509 7.05 4.12 -12.81
C ARG A 509 5.66 3.55 -12.57
N ARG A 510 5.56 2.38 -11.95
CA ARG A 510 4.29 1.66 -11.79
C ARG A 510 3.99 1.34 -10.33
N ILE A 511 2.70 1.22 -10.03
CA ILE A 511 2.18 0.83 -8.71
C ILE A 511 0.87 0.06 -8.89
N THR A 512 0.65 -0.97 -8.08
CA THR A 512 -0.63 -1.68 -8.05
C THR A 512 -1.66 -0.86 -7.26
N LEU A 513 -2.85 -0.70 -7.79
CA LEU A 513 -4.03 -0.22 -7.07
C LEU A 513 -4.96 -1.42 -6.84
N ASP A 514 -5.20 -1.70 -5.57
CA ASP A 514 -6.01 -2.83 -5.10
C ASP A 514 -7.48 -2.38 -4.87
N ASP A 515 -8.38 -3.33 -4.59
CA ASP A 515 -9.77 -3.05 -4.25
C ASP A 515 -10.04 -3.02 -2.73
N GLY A 516 -9.06 -3.44 -1.91
CA GLY A 516 -9.18 -3.48 -0.45
C GLY A 516 -9.68 -4.82 0.10
N LEU A 517 -9.81 -5.86 -0.72
CA LEU A 517 -10.36 -7.17 -0.34
C LEU A 517 -9.28 -8.24 -0.32
N GLY A 518 -9.36 -9.17 0.64
CA GLY A 518 -8.48 -10.33 0.70
C GLY A 518 -8.99 -11.56 -0.06
N SER A 519 -10.19 -11.52 -0.63
CA SER A 519 -10.85 -12.65 -1.28
C SER A 519 -10.65 -12.64 -2.79
N GLN A 520 -10.49 -13.83 -3.38
CA GLN A 520 -10.54 -13.97 -4.83
C GLN A 520 -11.99 -13.88 -5.34
N ASN A 521 -12.14 -13.44 -6.58
CA ASN A 521 -13.38 -13.40 -7.34
C ASN A 521 -14.48 -12.58 -6.64
N PRO A 522 -14.19 -11.32 -6.26
CA PRO A 522 -15.14 -10.51 -5.52
C PRO A 522 -16.41 -10.26 -6.34
N ALA A 523 -17.58 -10.41 -5.71
CA ALA A 523 -18.86 -10.25 -6.40
C ALA A 523 -19.06 -8.83 -6.95
N ALA A 524 -18.49 -7.82 -6.29
CA ALA A 524 -18.51 -6.44 -6.75
C ALA A 524 -17.07 -5.92 -6.83
N LEU A 525 -16.66 -5.53 -8.04
CA LEU A 525 -15.33 -4.96 -8.29
C LEU A 525 -15.34 -3.45 -8.12
N ARG A 526 -14.28 -2.92 -7.54
CA ARG A 526 -14.15 -1.49 -7.26
C ARG A 526 -13.58 -0.75 -8.46
N HIS A 527 -14.36 0.17 -9.02
CA HIS A 527 -13.86 1.10 -10.03
C HIS A 527 -12.94 2.15 -9.37
N PRO A 528 -11.90 2.69 -10.05
CA PRO A 528 -10.98 3.67 -9.45
C PRO A 528 -11.63 4.93 -8.87
N ASN A 529 -12.81 5.32 -9.39
CA ASN A 529 -13.62 6.41 -8.84
C ASN A 529 -14.35 6.07 -7.53
N GLY A 530 -14.10 4.90 -6.93
CA GLY A 530 -14.70 4.43 -5.68
C GLY A 530 -16.10 3.81 -5.81
N GLY A 531 -16.73 3.89 -6.98
CA GLY A 531 -17.99 3.21 -7.26
C GLY A 531 -17.81 1.74 -7.65
N ALA A 532 -18.91 1.02 -7.82
CA ALA A 532 -18.87 -0.34 -8.39
C ALA A 532 -18.55 -0.28 -9.89
N PHE A 533 -17.73 -1.20 -10.36
CA PHE A 533 -17.52 -1.42 -11.79
C PHE A 533 -18.78 -2.01 -12.43
N GLY A 534 -19.10 -1.57 -13.64
CA GLY A 534 -20.18 -2.15 -14.42
C GLY A 534 -20.26 -1.54 -15.82
N LEU A 535 -21.21 -1.99 -16.64
CA LEU A 535 -21.34 -1.57 -18.03
C LEU A 535 -21.52 -0.05 -18.23
N ASN A 536 -22.05 0.65 -17.21
CA ASN A 536 -22.21 2.11 -17.21
C ASN A 536 -21.10 2.86 -16.42
N ASN A 537 -20.20 2.13 -15.75
CA ASN A 537 -19.08 2.66 -14.96
C ASN A 537 -17.86 1.75 -15.16
N ARG A 538 -17.33 1.76 -16.38
CA ARG A 538 -16.19 0.95 -16.83
C ARG A 538 -14.95 1.83 -17.02
N PHE A 539 -13.79 1.18 -16.97
CA PHE A 539 -12.53 1.73 -17.43
C PHE A 539 -11.96 0.89 -18.58
N ARG A 540 -11.00 1.46 -19.30
CA ARG A 540 -10.18 0.84 -20.33
C ARG A 540 -8.71 1.13 -20.07
N GLY A 541 -7.84 0.30 -20.63
CA GLY A 541 -6.41 0.58 -20.70
C GLY A 541 -6.16 1.97 -21.31
N GLY A 542 -5.25 2.74 -20.72
CA GLY A 542 -4.97 4.12 -21.14
C GLY A 542 -5.90 5.20 -20.58
N ASP A 543 -6.97 4.85 -19.86
CA ASP A 543 -7.67 5.83 -19.00
C ASP A 543 -6.76 6.30 -17.87
N THR A 544 -7.04 7.46 -17.28
CA THR A 544 -6.17 8.04 -16.24
C THR A 544 -6.82 8.12 -14.88
N VAL A 545 -6.01 7.86 -13.84
CA VAL A 545 -6.36 7.96 -12.43
C VAL A 545 -5.40 8.93 -11.76
N GLN A 546 -5.94 9.93 -11.05
CA GLN A 546 -5.18 10.98 -10.37
C GLN A 546 -5.70 11.18 -8.94
N ASN A 547 -4.85 11.69 -8.04
CA ASN A 547 -5.20 11.98 -6.65
C ASN A 547 -5.67 10.72 -5.91
N THR A 548 -5.10 9.56 -6.24
CA THR A 548 -5.37 8.31 -5.52
C THR A 548 -4.87 8.47 -4.10
N VAL A 549 -5.76 8.29 -3.12
CA VAL A 549 -5.41 8.29 -1.70
C VAL A 549 -5.67 6.88 -1.15
N GLY A 550 -4.70 6.36 -0.42
CA GLY A 550 -4.77 5.04 0.17
C GLY A 550 -3.54 4.73 1.01
N VAL A 551 -3.53 3.56 1.65
CA VAL A 551 -2.38 3.10 2.42
C VAL A 551 -1.46 2.29 1.52
N LEU A 552 -0.15 2.57 1.54
CA LEU A 552 0.82 1.82 0.77
C LEU A 552 1.19 0.53 1.51
N GLY A 553 0.73 -0.62 1.02
CA GLY A 553 1.11 -1.94 1.54
C GLY A 553 2.18 -2.60 0.69
N TYR A 554 2.73 -3.70 1.20
CA TYR A 554 3.64 -4.56 0.47
C TYR A 554 3.33 -6.02 0.81
N ASP A 555 2.99 -6.81 -0.19
CA ASP A 555 2.83 -8.26 -0.02
C ASP A 555 3.04 -8.97 -1.35
N PHE A 556 3.31 -10.27 -1.28
CA PHE A 556 3.49 -11.14 -2.46
C PHE A 556 4.53 -10.63 -3.48
N GLY A 557 5.45 -9.75 -3.07
CA GLY A 557 6.49 -9.15 -3.90
C GLY A 557 6.12 -7.85 -4.61
N LEU A 558 4.99 -7.21 -4.27
CA LEU A 558 4.49 -6.01 -4.92
C LEU A 558 4.12 -4.93 -3.90
N TYR A 559 4.52 -3.67 -4.18
CA TYR A 559 3.94 -2.51 -3.52
C TYR A 559 2.56 -2.22 -4.11
N ARG A 560 1.59 -1.95 -3.24
CA ARG A 560 0.20 -1.68 -3.63
C ARG A 560 -0.42 -0.56 -2.82
N ILE A 561 -1.37 0.14 -3.40
CA ILE A 561 -2.22 1.11 -2.70
C ILE A 561 -3.53 0.42 -2.34
N GLN A 562 -3.82 0.35 -1.05
CA GLN A 562 -5.13 0.00 -0.52
C GLN A 562 -5.99 1.28 -0.43
N PRO A 563 -6.95 1.51 -1.34
CA PRO A 563 -7.63 2.79 -1.45
C PRO A 563 -8.54 3.06 -0.25
N THR A 564 -8.44 4.24 0.34
CA THR A 564 -9.30 4.68 1.46
C THR A 564 -10.45 5.57 0.99
N GLY A 565 -10.49 5.90 -0.30
CA GLY A 565 -11.50 6.77 -0.91
C GLY A 565 -11.46 6.75 -2.43
N PRO A 566 -12.35 7.51 -3.09
CA PRO A 566 -12.38 7.60 -4.55
C PRO A 566 -11.17 8.37 -5.09
N ALA A 567 -10.64 7.95 -6.25
CA ALA A 567 -9.66 8.71 -7.01
C ALA A 567 -10.34 9.53 -8.13
N THR A 568 -9.64 10.53 -8.66
CA THR A 568 -10.09 11.28 -9.84
C THR A 568 -9.86 10.41 -11.07
N TYR A 569 -10.93 9.89 -11.65
CA TYR A 569 -10.89 9.09 -12.87
C TYR A 569 -11.27 9.93 -14.09
N THR A 570 -10.53 9.78 -15.18
CA THR A 570 -10.84 10.38 -16.48
C THR A 570 -10.82 9.31 -17.56
N ALA A 571 -11.96 9.14 -18.24
CA ALA A 571 -12.08 8.28 -19.43
C ALA A 571 -11.37 8.95 -20.62
N ALA A 572 -10.11 8.59 -20.85
CA ALA A 572 -9.24 9.15 -21.87
C ALA A 572 -9.18 8.27 -23.14
N ASN A 573 -9.57 7.00 -23.04
CA ASN A 573 -9.58 6.05 -24.14
C ASN A 573 -11.00 5.53 -24.42
N PRO A 574 -11.87 6.27 -25.14
CA PRO A 574 -13.23 5.82 -25.45
C PRO A 574 -13.25 4.64 -26.43
N ARG A 575 -14.22 3.72 -26.26
CA ARG A 575 -14.43 2.56 -27.14
C ARG A 575 -14.62 2.98 -28.62
N PRO A 576 -13.80 2.47 -29.57
CA PRO A 576 -13.98 2.76 -30.98
C PRO A 576 -15.10 1.89 -31.59
N THR A 577 -16.10 2.51 -32.19
CA THR A 577 -17.26 1.80 -32.79
C THR A 577 -16.95 1.09 -34.12
N ALA A 578 -15.83 1.42 -34.77
CA ALA A 578 -15.36 0.83 -36.02
C ALA A 578 -13.84 1.03 -36.14
N PRO A 579 -13.14 0.26 -37.00
CA PRO A 579 -11.73 0.52 -37.31
C PRO A 579 -11.51 1.96 -37.79
N GLY A 580 -10.31 2.48 -37.54
CA GLY A 580 -9.87 3.76 -38.09
C GLY A 580 -9.97 3.81 -39.63
N SER A 581 -9.99 5.01 -40.19
CA SER A 581 -10.04 5.18 -41.65
C SER A 581 -8.71 4.75 -42.30
N VAL A 582 -8.79 3.90 -43.32
CA VAL A 582 -7.66 3.58 -44.21
C VAL A 582 -7.70 4.44 -45.48
N ASN A 583 -7.96 5.73 -45.31
CA ASN A 583 -7.93 6.77 -46.36
C ASN A 583 -8.82 6.48 -47.59
N GLY A 584 -9.98 5.87 -47.36
CA GLY A 584 -10.97 5.64 -48.43
C GLY A 584 -10.57 4.57 -49.45
N ALA A 585 -9.60 3.70 -49.12
CA ALA A 585 -9.16 2.61 -49.99
C ALA A 585 -10.32 1.74 -50.51
N SER A 586 -10.18 1.30 -51.76
CA SER A 586 -11.16 0.48 -52.48
C SER A 586 -11.19 -0.99 -52.04
N LEU A 587 -10.09 -1.48 -51.47
CA LEU A 587 -9.96 -2.81 -50.89
C LEU A 587 -9.45 -2.72 -49.43
N ARG A 588 -10.03 -3.52 -48.54
CA ARG A 588 -9.56 -3.69 -47.15
C ARG A 588 -9.07 -5.10 -46.90
N VAL A 589 -7.86 -5.25 -46.38
CA VAL A 589 -7.29 -6.54 -45.95
C VAL A 589 -7.02 -6.46 -44.45
N ALA A 590 -7.48 -7.43 -43.68
CA ALA A 590 -7.30 -7.46 -42.23
C ALA A 590 -6.62 -8.74 -41.77
N ALA A 591 -6.05 -8.72 -40.56
CA ALA A 591 -5.67 -9.91 -39.83
C ALA A 591 -6.13 -9.82 -38.37
N MET A 592 -6.56 -10.94 -37.80
CA MET A 592 -7.07 -11.01 -36.44
C MET A 592 -6.72 -12.36 -35.81
N ASN A 593 -6.13 -12.32 -34.62
CA ASN A 593 -6.04 -13.47 -33.75
C ASN A 593 -7.42 -13.71 -33.10
N THR A 594 -7.88 -14.97 -33.10
CA THR A 594 -9.24 -15.34 -32.65
C THR A 594 -9.30 -15.89 -31.23
N LEU A 595 -8.16 -15.94 -30.51
CA LEU A 595 -8.04 -16.46 -29.15
C LEU A 595 -8.61 -17.89 -29.01
N ASN A 596 -8.03 -18.82 -29.78
CA ASN A 596 -8.40 -20.23 -29.88
C ASN A 596 -9.87 -20.45 -30.26
N PHE A 597 -10.28 -20.05 -31.46
CA PHE A 597 -11.60 -20.39 -31.97
C PHE A 597 -11.66 -21.85 -32.45
N PHE A 598 -12.07 -22.72 -31.55
CA PHE A 598 -12.21 -24.16 -31.76
C PHE A 598 -13.67 -24.57 -31.69
N LEU A 599 -14.07 -25.51 -32.55
CA LEU A 599 -15.40 -26.11 -32.50
C LEU A 599 -15.43 -27.29 -31.52
N THR A 600 -14.28 -27.93 -31.30
CA THR A 600 -14.10 -28.96 -30.27
C THR A 600 -13.89 -28.31 -28.92
N GLN A 601 -14.73 -28.66 -27.94
CA GLN A 601 -14.63 -28.16 -26.57
C GLN A 601 -13.36 -28.68 -25.88
N ASP A 602 -12.85 -27.89 -24.95
CA ASP A 602 -11.78 -28.31 -24.06
C ASP A 602 -12.30 -29.04 -22.81
N TYR A 603 -11.55 -30.01 -22.27
CA TYR A 603 -11.92 -30.76 -21.07
C TYR A 603 -10.91 -30.43 -19.96
N PRO A 604 -11.24 -29.50 -19.04
CA PRO A 604 -10.29 -28.93 -18.10
C PRO A 604 -10.02 -29.86 -16.89
N THR A 605 -9.73 -31.13 -17.14
CA THR A 605 -9.39 -32.12 -16.11
C THR A 605 -7.93 -32.06 -15.68
N GLY A 606 -7.12 -31.24 -16.37
CA GLY A 606 -5.66 -31.19 -16.22
C GLY A 606 -4.94 -32.41 -16.80
N ASN A 607 -5.67 -33.36 -17.41
CA ASN A 607 -5.07 -34.47 -18.13
C ASN A 607 -5.02 -34.14 -19.63
N PRO A 608 -3.83 -33.87 -20.20
CA PRO A 608 -3.68 -33.51 -21.63
C PRO A 608 -4.04 -34.64 -22.60
N LEU A 609 -4.54 -35.78 -22.11
CA LEU A 609 -5.01 -36.91 -22.90
C LEU A 609 -6.54 -37.01 -22.98
N ASP A 610 -7.30 -36.21 -22.22
CA ASP A 610 -8.75 -36.37 -22.06
C ASP A 610 -9.55 -35.98 -23.32
N ASN A 611 -9.00 -35.07 -24.11
CA ASN A 611 -9.46 -34.70 -25.44
C ASN A 611 -8.25 -34.28 -26.27
N LYS A 612 -8.21 -34.70 -27.53
CA LYS A 612 -7.06 -34.48 -28.40
C LYS A 612 -7.48 -33.85 -29.70
N CYS A 613 -6.81 -32.76 -30.02
CA CYS A 613 -6.98 -31.98 -31.24
C CYS A 613 -5.74 -32.08 -32.14
N GLY A 614 -5.78 -31.33 -33.23
CA GLY A 614 -4.69 -31.23 -34.19
C GLY A 614 -4.69 -32.36 -35.24
N PRO A 615 -3.79 -32.29 -36.23
CA PRO A 615 -3.84 -33.17 -37.40
C PRO A 615 -3.67 -34.65 -37.05
N SER A 616 -2.86 -34.94 -36.03
CA SER A 616 -2.61 -36.31 -35.53
C SER A 616 -3.45 -36.68 -34.31
N GLN A 617 -4.32 -35.79 -33.82
CA GLN A 617 -5.13 -36.00 -32.62
C GLN A 617 -4.29 -36.48 -31.42
N ASN A 618 -3.17 -35.78 -31.18
CA ASN A 618 -2.19 -36.13 -30.14
C ASN A 618 -1.74 -34.93 -29.29
N VAL A 619 -2.34 -33.77 -29.51
CA VAL A 619 -2.13 -32.56 -28.72
C VAL A 619 -3.45 -32.20 -28.05
N GLU A 620 -3.40 -31.59 -26.88
CA GLU A 620 -4.62 -31.17 -26.16
C GLU A 620 -5.40 -30.10 -26.96
N CYS A 621 -6.73 -30.12 -26.83
CA CYS A 621 -7.61 -29.13 -27.43
C CYS A 621 -7.60 -27.84 -26.60
N ARG A 622 -7.96 -26.72 -27.21
CA ARG A 622 -7.89 -25.39 -26.57
C ARG A 622 -9.15 -24.56 -26.82
N GLY A 623 -10.26 -25.25 -27.07
CA GLY A 623 -11.53 -24.58 -27.29
C GLY A 623 -12.20 -24.16 -26.01
N ALA A 624 -13.44 -23.69 -26.14
CA ALA A 624 -14.28 -23.38 -25.00
C ALA A 624 -14.38 -24.57 -24.04
N ASP A 625 -14.29 -24.29 -22.74
CA ASP A 625 -14.32 -25.27 -21.69
C ASP A 625 -15.68 -26.01 -21.68
N SER A 626 -15.62 -27.34 -21.65
CA SER A 626 -16.78 -28.22 -21.71
C SER A 626 -17.68 -28.14 -20.47
N ASP A 627 -17.16 -27.69 -19.33
CA ASP A 627 -17.92 -27.38 -18.13
C ASP A 627 -18.53 -25.96 -18.15
N GLN A 628 -18.17 -25.13 -19.14
CA GLN A 628 -18.72 -23.80 -19.38
C GLN A 628 -19.68 -23.77 -20.58
N SER A 629 -20.92 -24.25 -20.37
CA SER A 629 -21.91 -24.47 -21.44
C SER A 629 -22.22 -23.29 -22.38
N GLN A 630 -21.94 -22.03 -21.99
CA GLN A 630 -22.21 -20.84 -22.79
C GLN A 630 -20.98 -20.27 -23.50
N GLU A 631 -19.76 -20.66 -23.10
CA GLU A 631 -18.53 -19.98 -23.50
C GLU A 631 -18.34 -19.98 -25.02
N PHE A 632 -18.48 -21.13 -25.69
CA PHE A 632 -18.37 -21.20 -27.16
C PHE A 632 -19.35 -20.25 -27.86
N THR A 633 -20.60 -20.21 -27.40
CA THR A 633 -21.63 -19.34 -28.00
C THR A 633 -21.27 -17.87 -27.79
N ARG A 634 -20.74 -17.52 -26.62
CA ARG A 634 -20.30 -16.16 -26.28
C ARG A 634 -19.08 -15.73 -27.11
N GLN A 635 -18.06 -16.58 -27.19
CA GLN A 635 -16.87 -16.39 -28.03
C GLN A 635 -17.29 -16.16 -29.48
N ARG A 636 -18.10 -17.06 -30.03
CA ARG A 636 -18.60 -16.97 -31.41
C ARG A 636 -19.36 -15.69 -31.66
N ASN A 637 -20.24 -15.27 -30.75
CA ASN A 637 -21.00 -14.03 -30.91
C ASN A 637 -20.10 -12.79 -30.94
N LYS A 638 -19.12 -12.70 -30.01
CA LYS A 638 -18.16 -11.58 -29.98
C LYS A 638 -17.27 -11.58 -31.23
N LEU A 639 -16.74 -12.74 -31.62
CA LEU A 639 -15.90 -12.88 -32.82
C LEU A 639 -16.67 -12.48 -34.09
N LEU A 640 -17.91 -12.95 -34.27
CA LEU A 640 -18.72 -12.56 -35.42
C LEU A 640 -19.03 -11.06 -35.42
N ALA A 641 -19.30 -10.46 -34.26
CA ALA A 641 -19.51 -9.00 -34.15
C ALA A 641 -18.25 -8.22 -34.54
N ALA A 642 -17.05 -8.68 -34.13
CA ALA A 642 -15.78 -8.10 -34.53
C ALA A 642 -15.55 -8.23 -36.04
N LEU A 643 -15.71 -9.41 -36.63
CA LEU A 643 -15.52 -9.62 -38.06
C LEU A 643 -16.53 -8.83 -38.93
N VAL A 644 -17.77 -8.68 -38.47
CA VAL A 644 -18.78 -7.80 -39.08
C VAL A 644 -18.34 -6.34 -39.03
N GLY A 645 -17.83 -5.87 -37.88
CA GLY A 645 -17.36 -4.49 -37.73
C GLY A 645 -16.09 -4.18 -38.50
N LEU A 646 -15.17 -5.14 -38.64
CA LEU A 646 -14.00 -5.04 -39.51
C LEU A 646 -14.42 -4.83 -40.96
N ASN A 647 -15.41 -5.59 -41.43
CA ASN A 647 -15.97 -5.53 -42.77
C ASN A 647 -14.88 -5.56 -43.87
N ALA A 648 -13.78 -6.25 -43.61
CA ALA A 648 -12.65 -6.35 -44.54
C ALA A 648 -12.96 -7.34 -45.68
N ASP A 649 -12.40 -7.09 -46.85
CA ASP A 649 -12.67 -7.86 -48.06
C ASP A 649 -11.86 -9.16 -48.12
N ILE A 650 -10.69 -9.19 -47.45
CA ILE A 650 -9.92 -10.39 -47.12
C ILE A 650 -9.54 -10.31 -45.65
N ILE A 651 -9.66 -11.41 -44.91
CA ILE A 651 -9.30 -11.48 -43.49
C ILE A 651 -8.44 -12.74 -43.26
N GLY A 652 -7.21 -12.52 -42.80
CA GLY A 652 -6.35 -13.55 -42.23
C GLY A 652 -6.72 -13.82 -40.77
N LEU A 653 -6.80 -15.08 -40.39
CA LEU A 653 -7.21 -15.49 -39.05
C LEU A 653 -6.14 -16.38 -38.42
N ASN A 654 -5.78 -16.08 -37.17
CA ASN A 654 -4.91 -16.89 -36.34
C ASN A 654 -5.72 -17.63 -35.24
N GLU A 655 -5.09 -18.60 -34.59
CA GLU A 655 -5.69 -19.40 -33.50
C GLU A 655 -6.95 -20.20 -33.89
N LEU A 656 -7.00 -20.74 -35.10
CA LEU A 656 -8.10 -21.62 -35.53
C LEU A 656 -7.79 -23.08 -35.22
N GLU A 657 -8.80 -23.88 -34.88
CA GLU A 657 -8.65 -25.33 -34.75
C GLU A 657 -8.12 -26.01 -36.03
N ASN A 658 -7.23 -26.99 -35.83
CA ASN A 658 -6.53 -27.75 -36.86
C ASN A 658 -6.77 -29.27 -36.74
N THR A 659 -7.94 -29.69 -36.26
CA THR A 659 -8.30 -31.09 -36.08
C THR A 659 -8.81 -31.70 -37.39
N ALA A 660 -8.38 -32.91 -37.71
CA ALA A 660 -8.83 -33.60 -38.92
C ALA A 660 -10.36 -33.81 -38.90
N GLY A 661 -11.06 -33.30 -39.93
CA GLY A 661 -12.52 -33.39 -40.04
C GLY A 661 -13.29 -32.26 -39.34
N VAL A 662 -12.61 -31.32 -38.69
CA VAL A 662 -13.21 -30.14 -38.06
C VAL A 662 -12.78 -28.89 -38.82
N ASP A 663 -13.74 -28.06 -39.23
CA ASP A 663 -13.47 -26.85 -40.01
C ASP A 663 -14.09 -25.59 -39.38
N PRO A 664 -13.37 -24.87 -38.50
CA PRO A 664 -13.86 -23.64 -37.87
C PRO A 664 -14.25 -22.52 -38.86
N LEU A 665 -13.78 -22.55 -40.10
CA LEU A 665 -14.19 -21.57 -41.12
C LEU A 665 -15.45 -22.01 -41.86
N GLY A 666 -15.47 -23.24 -42.36
CA GLY A 666 -16.47 -23.76 -43.29
C GLY A 666 -17.62 -24.55 -42.68
N ASP A 667 -17.60 -24.87 -41.38
CA ASP A 667 -18.72 -25.58 -40.74
C ASP A 667 -20.05 -24.83 -40.94
N LEU A 668 -21.08 -25.55 -41.36
CA LEU A 668 -22.36 -24.97 -41.79
C LEU A 668 -23.21 -24.42 -40.64
N THR A 669 -22.93 -24.82 -39.40
CA THR A 669 -23.71 -24.43 -38.23
C THR A 669 -22.94 -23.43 -37.36
N ASN A 670 -21.72 -23.80 -37.02
CA ASN A 670 -20.88 -23.13 -36.03
C ASN A 670 -19.70 -22.37 -36.65
N GLY A 671 -19.39 -22.62 -37.92
CA GLY A 671 -18.27 -22.00 -38.61
C GLY A 671 -18.42 -20.49 -38.79
N ILE A 672 -17.28 -19.80 -38.88
CA ILE A 672 -17.21 -18.34 -39.04
C ILE A 672 -17.95 -17.87 -40.29
N VAL A 673 -17.73 -18.52 -41.44
CA VAL A 673 -18.36 -18.10 -42.71
C VAL A 673 -19.88 -18.27 -42.67
N ALA A 674 -20.37 -19.36 -42.07
CA ALA A 674 -21.81 -19.56 -41.90
C ALA A 674 -22.44 -18.47 -41.02
N GLY A 675 -21.79 -18.12 -39.90
CA GLY A 675 -22.25 -17.04 -39.00
C GLY A 675 -22.25 -15.66 -39.65
N LEU A 676 -21.18 -15.32 -40.39
CA LEU A 676 -21.10 -14.07 -41.15
C LEU A 676 -22.16 -13.98 -42.24
N ASN A 677 -22.36 -15.06 -43.00
CA ASN A 677 -23.35 -15.10 -44.06
C ASN A 677 -24.80 -15.11 -43.54
N ALA A 678 -25.04 -15.66 -42.35
CA ALA A 678 -26.34 -15.53 -41.69
C ALA A 678 -26.64 -14.08 -41.29
N THR A 679 -25.61 -13.31 -40.92
CA THR A 679 -25.74 -11.91 -40.46
C THR A 679 -25.78 -10.92 -41.63
N LEU A 680 -24.92 -11.10 -42.63
CA LEU A 680 -24.68 -10.14 -43.72
C LEU A 680 -25.37 -10.53 -45.03
N GLY A 681 -25.86 -11.76 -45.15
CA GLY A 681 -26.46 -12.31 -46.36
C GLY A 681 -25.65 -13.48 -46.94
N ALA A 682 -26.36 -14.48 -47.46
CA ALA A 682 -25.74 -15.69 -48.01
C ALA A 682 -24.77 -15.35 -49.15
N GLY A 683 -23.58 -15.95 -49.12
CA GLY A 683 -22.54 -15.75 -50.14
C GLY A 683 -21.72 -14.47 -49.98
N THR A 684 -21.87 -13.72 -48.88
CA THR A 684 -21.05 -12.52 -48.61
C THR A 684 -19.58 -12.87 -48.43
N TYR A 685 -19.29 -13.90 -47.62
CA TYR A 685 -17.95 -14.43 -47.38
C TYR A 685 -17.83 -15.88 -47.87
N ALA A 686 -16.63 -16.20 -48.34
CA ALA A 686 -16.13 -17.55 -48.57
C ALA A 686 -14.78 -17.72 -47.83
N HIS A 687 -14.24 -18.94 -47.78
CA HIS A 687 -12.94 -19.23 -47.16
C HIS A 687 -12.01 -20.00 -48.09
N ILE A 688 -10.71 -19.93 -47.81
CA ILE A 688 -9.70 -20.80 -48.43
C ILE A 688 -9.66 -22.10 -47.63
N ASN A 689 -10.16 -23.18 -48.23
CA ASN A 689 -10.16 -24.50 -47.59
C ASN A 689 -8.79 -25.15 -47.71
N THR A 690 -8.03 -25.12 -46.62
CA THR A 690 -6.68 -25.71 -46.53
C THR A 690 -6.67 -27.16 -46.07
N GLY A 691 -7.78 -27.66 -45.52
CA GLY A 691 -7.76 -28.85 -44.67
C GLY A 691 -6.89 -28.65 -43.43
N VAL A 692 -6.28 -29.71 -42.92
CA VAL A 692 -5.30 -29.59 -41.82
C VAL A 692 -3.92 -29.22 -42.35
N ILE A 693 -3.20 -28.36 -41.64
CA ILE A 693 -1.85 -27.90 -42.02
C ILE A 693 -0.89 -27.97 -40.83
N GLY A 694 0.33 -28.47 -41.04
CA GLY A 694 1.34 -28.54 -39.97
C GLY A 694 1.05 -29.63 -38.94
N THR A 695 1.42 -29.38 -37.68
CA THR A 695 1.35 -30.40 -36.61
C THR A 695 0.65 -29.96 -35.33
N ASP A 696 0.46 -28.66 -35.12
CA ASP A 696 -0.11 -28.07 -33.90
C ASP A 696 -1.65 -28.18 -33.88
N ALA A 697 -2.27 -28.03 -32.70
CA ALA A 697 -3.73 -27.94 -32.55
C ALA A 697 -4.30 -26.70 -33.25
N ILE A 698 -3.45 -25.69 -33.45
CA ILE A 698 -3.77 -24.40 -34.06
C ILE A 698 -3.28 -24.35 -35.51
N ARG A 699 -4.07 -23.71 -36.39
CA ARG A 699 -3.70 -23.28 -37.74
C ARG A 699 -4.05 -21.81 -37.98
N VAL A 700 -3.52 -21.30 -39.08
CA VAL A 700 -3.98 -20.04 -39.69
C VAL A 700 -5.02 -20.32 -40.77
N GLY A 701 -5.80 -19.31 -41.14
CA GLY A 701 -6.81 -19.39 -42.19
C GLY A 701 -7.09 -18.06 -42.88
N MET A 702 -7.90 -18.10 -43.94
CA MET A 702 -8.30 -16.91 -44.70
C MET A 702 -9.79 -16.98 -45.09
N ILE A 703 -10.49 -15.87 -44.90
CA ILE A 703 -11.82 -15.62 -45.47
C ILE A 703 -11.80 -14.41 -46.39
N TYR A 704 -12.70 -14.35 -47.37
CA TYR A 704 -12.73 -13.27 -48.36
C TYR A 704 -14.15 -13.05 -48.88
N LYS A 705 -14.40 -11.87 -49.45
CA LYS A 705 -15.67 -11.54 -50.12
C LYS A 705 -15.58 -11.87 -51.62
N PRO A 706 -16.34 -12.86 -52.13
CA PRO A 706 -16.33 -13.22 -53.55
C PRO A 706 -16.82 -12.12 -54.49
N SER A 707 -17.51 -11.10 -53.96
CA SER A 707 -17.93 -9.92 -54.73
C SER A 707 -16.81 -8.91 -54.96
N LYS A 708 -15.66 -9.06 -54.29
CA LYS A 708 -14.52 -8.13 -54.33
C LYS A 708 -13.29 -8.74 -54.96
N VAL A 709 -13.00 -9.99 -54.63
CA VAL A 709 -11.78 -10.68 -55.06
C VAL A 709 -12.06 -12.13 -55.43
N ASN A 710 -11.25 -12.66 -56.34
CA ASN A 710 -11.21 -14.08 -56.68
C ASN A 710 -9.85 -14.67 -56.31
N PRO A 711 -9.76 -15.83 -55.62
CA PRO A 711 -8.50 -16.53 -55.46
C PRO A 711 -7.97 -17.01 -56.81
N VAL A 712 -6.67 -16.83 -57.04
CA VAL A 712 -5.97 -17.26 -58.26
C VAL A 712 -5.04 -18.41 -57.91
N GLY A 713 -5.18 -19.53 -58.62
CA GLY A 713 -4.38 -20.73 -58.36
C GLY A 713 -4.68 -21.39 -57.01
N ALA A 714 -3.85 -22.36 -56.65
CA ALA A 714 -3.93 -23.03 -55.35
C ALA A 714 -3.14 -22.26 -54.29
N PHE A 715 -3.62 -22.29 -53.04
CA PHE A 715 -2.86 -21.79 -51.89
C PHE A 715 -1.52 -22.52 -51.74
N LYS A 716 -0.58 -21.90 -51.02
CA LYS A 716 0.74 -22.44 -50.75
C LYS A 716 1.08 -22.35 -49.27
N LEU A 717 1.93 -23.26 -48.82
CA LEU A 717 2.36 -23.36 -47.43
C LEU A 717 3.88 -23.27 -47.34
N LEU A 718 4.38 -22.50 -46.38
CA LEU A 718 5.75 -22.64 -45.89
C LEU A 718 5.76 -23.62 -44.71
N THR A 719 6.56 -24.67 -44.86
CA THR A 719 6.73 -25.74 -43.86
C THR A 719 8.18 -26.19 -43.83
N THR A 720 8.53 -27.09 -42.90
CA THR A 720 9.88 -27.68 -42.80
C THR A 720 10.30 -28.39 -44.10
N THR A 721 9.34 -28.90 -44.87
CA THR A 721 9.59 -29.58 -46.15
C THR A 721 9.99 -28.60 -47.25
N VAL A 722 9.52 -27.35 -47.17
CA VAL A 722 9.89 -26.29 -48.12
C VAL A 722 11.23 -25.66 -47.71
N ASP A 723 11.38 -25.34 -46.42
CA ASP A 723 12.63 -24.84 -45.88
C ASP A 723 12.89 -25.41 -44.47
N PRO A 724 14.00 -26.12 -44.23
CA PRO A 724 14.28 -26.76 -42.95
C PRO A 724 14.47 -25.77 -41.78
N ARG A 725 14.73 -24.48 -42.05
CA ARG A 725 14.75 -23.44 -41.01
C ARG A 725 13.36 -23.19 -40.43
N PHE A 726 12.29 -23.43 -41.21
CA PHE A 726 10.91 -23.28 -40.75
C PHE A 726 10.41 -24.54 -40.05
N ARG A 727 10.65 -24.64 -38.73
CA ARG A 727 10.33 -25.86 -37.97
C ARG A 727 8.84 -25.95 -37.60
N ASP A 728 8.10 -26.88 -38.19
CA ASP A 728 6.65 -27.06 -37.98
C ASP A 728 6.26 -27.51 -36.56
N THR A 729 7.23 -28.02 -35.77
CA THR A 729 7.01 -28.35 -34.35
C THR A 729 7.09 -27.13 -33.44
N LYS A 730 7.53 -25.98 -33.97
CA LYS A 730 7.63 -24.72 -33.24
C LYS A 730 6.72 -23.65 -33.86
N ASN A 731 6.71 -23.51 -35.18
CA ASN A 731 5.90 -22.52 -35.90
C ASN A 731 4.69 -23.17 -36.56
N ARG A 732 3.56 -22.44 -36.64
CA ARG A 732 2.43 -22.88 -37.48
C ARG A 732 2.74 -22.53 -38.94
N PRO A 733 2.44 -23.41 -39.92
CA PRO A 733 2.72 -23.13 -41.32
C PRO A 733 2.18 -21.78 -41.80
N VAL A 734 2.97 -21.07 -42.60
CA VAL A 734 2.53 -19.83 -43.24
C VAL A 734 1.63 -20.18 -44.42
N LEU A 735 0.49 -19.49 -44.55
CA LEU A 735 -0.48 -19.68 -45.64
C LEU A 735 -0.40 -18.50 -46.61
N ALA A 736 -0.14 -18.77 -47.89
CA ALA A 736 -0.16 -17.76 -48.96
C ALA A 736 -1.25 -18.05 -49.99
N GLN A 737 -1.99 -17.02 -50.39
CA GLN A 737 -2.99 -17.07 -51.46
C GLN A 737 -2.94 -15.79 -52.29
N THR A 738 -2.83 -15.93 -53.61
CA THR A 738 -2.98 -14.81 -54.54
C THR A 738 -4.45 -14.53 -54.78
N PHE A 739 -4.82 -13.25 -54.74
CA PHE A 739 -6.16 -12.76 -55.06
C PHE A 739 -6.11 -11.83 -56.26
N GLN A 740 -7.13 -11.89 -57.11
CA GLN A 740 -7.38 -10.93 -58.18
C GLN A 740 -8.56 -10.04 -57.79
N VAL A 741 -8.35 -8.72 -57.79
CA VAL A 741 -9.42 -7.73 -57.57
C VAL A 741 -10.35 -7.71 -58.77
N ILE A 742 -11.65 -7.86 -58.52
CA ILE A 742 -12.65 -8.01 -59.60
C ILE A 742 -12.78 -6.71 -60.43
N SER A 743 -12.74 -5.55 -59.78
CA SER A 743 -12.98 -4.27 -60.45
C SER A 743 -11.83 -3.81 -61.32
N THR A 744 -10.58 -4.15 -60.97
CA THR A 744 -9.38 -3.66 -61.67
C THR A 744 -8.64 -4.76 -62.43
N GLY A 745 -8.81 -6.03 -62.05
CA GLY A 745 -8.02 -7.13 -62.58
C GLY A 745 -6.62 -7.27 -61.96
N ALA A 746 -6.23 -6.34 -61.08
CA ALA A 746 -4.96 -6.36 -60.35
C ALA A 746 -4.85 -7.61 -59.47
N ARG A 747 -3.63 -8.08 -59.24
CA ARG A 747 -3.34 -9.23 -58.38
C ARG A 747 -2.43 -8.81 -57.25
N PHE A 748 -2.44 -9.61 -56.19
CA PHE A 748 -1.49 -9.53 -55.08
C PHE A 748 -1.60 -10.80 -54.24
N THR A 749 -0.60 -11.07 -53.42
CA THR A 749 -0.55 -12.25 -52.55
C THR A 749 -0.65 -11.86 -51.09
N VAL A 750 -1.65 -12.41 -50.40
CA VAL A 750 -1.79 -12.29 -48.94
C VAL A 750 -1.12 -13.49 -48.28
N VAL A 751 -0.33 -13.24 -47.24
CA VAL A 751 0.51 -14.21 -46.55
C VAL A 751 0.21 -14.16 -45.06
N VAL A 752 -0.57 -15.13 -44.56
CA VAL A 752 -0.96 -15.20 -43.14
C VAL A 752 0.01 -16.08 -42.37
N ASN A 753 0.58 -15.54 -41.29
CA ASN A 753 1.58 -16.22 -40.48
C ASN A 753 1.12 -16.33 -39.02
N HIS A 754 1.69 -17.30 -38.29
CA HIS A 754 1.58 -17.40 -36.84
C HIS A 754 2.85 -18.08 -36.28
N LEU A 755 3.85 -17.27 -35.93
CA LEU A 755 5.13 -17.79 -35.43
C LEU A 755 5.05 -18.19 -33.96
N LYS A 756 6.07 -18.91 -33.48
CA LYS A 756 6.11 -19.45 -32.12
C LYS A 756 6.04 -18.35 -31.04
N SER A 757 5.13 -18.51 -30.08
CA SER A 757 5.00 -17.62 -28.92
C SER A 757 6.27 -17.49 -28.08
N LYS A 758 6.51 -16.25 -27.60
CA LYS A 758 7.63 -15.83 -26.72
C LYS A 758 7.64 -16.52 -25.35
N GLY A 759 6.47 -17.01 -24.90
CA GLY A 759 6.34 -17.73 -23.63
C GLY A 759 6.53 -19.24 -23.73
N SER A 760 6.73 -19.78 -24.93
CA SER A 760 6.92 -21.22 -25.15
C SER A 760 8.36 -21.68 -24.87
N ASP A 761 8.50 -22.96 -24.55
CA ASP A 761 9.82 -23.58 -24.40
C ASP A 761 10.50 -23.89 -25.76
N CYS A 762 11.73 -23.43 -25.90
CA CYS A 762 12.66 -23.73 -26.98
C CYS A 762 14.05 -24.15 -26.48
N ASN A 763 14.17 -24.58 -25.23
CA ASN A 763 15.43 -25.11 -24.67
C ASN A 763 15.90 -26.37 -25.41
N ASP A 764 14.97 -27.23 -25.82
CA ASP A 764 15.21 -28.44 -26.62
C ASP A 764 15.90 -28.16 -27.96
N VAL A 765 15.83 -26.92 -28.43
CA VAL A 765 16.44 -26.46 -29.69
C VAL A 765 17.57 -25.46 -29.48
N GLY A 766 17.99 -25.24 -28.23
CA GLY A 766 19.08 -24.34 -27.87
C GLY A 766 18.74 -22.85 -28.02
N ASP A 767 17.46 -22.47 -27.89
CA ASP A 767 16.97 -21.10 -28.04
C ASP A 767 16.17 -20.63 -26.81
N PRO A 768 16.82 -20.59 -25.62
CA PRO A 768 16.22 -20.06 -24.40
C PRO A 768 16.05 -18.54 -24.46
N ASP A 769 15.28 -17.98 -23.54
CA ASP A 769 15.32 -16.56 -23.21
C ASP A 769 16.74 -16.17 -22.72
N THR A 770 17.35 -15.23 -23.42
CA THR A 770 18.71 -14.73 -23.13
C THR A 770 18.71 -13.48 -22.25
N GLY A 771 17.53 -12.97 -21.88
CA GLY A 771 17.38 -11.75 -21.07
C GLY A 771 17.60 -10.45 -21.85
N ASP A 772 17.59 -10.50 -23.18
CA ASP A 772 17.76 -9.34 -24.07
C ASP A 772 16.44 -8.59 -24.37
N GLY A 773 15.33 -9.06 -23.79
CA GLY A 773 13.99 -8.52 -23.97
C GLY A 773 13.18 -9.17 -25.10
N GLN A 774 13.73 -10.14 -25.84
CA GLN A 774 13.03 -10.81 -26.94
C GLN A 774 12.24 -12.05 -26.49
N GLY A 775 12.45 -12.54 -25.27
CA GLY A 775 11.82 -13.74 -24.74
C GLY A 775 12.33 -15.04 -25.37
N ASN A 776 11.73 -16.18 -25.04
CA ASN A 776 12.12 -17.47 -25.60
C ASN A 776 11.88 -17.55 -27.12
N CYS A 777 12.51 -18.54 -27.75
CA CYS A 777 12.27 -18.90 -29.15
C CYS A 777 12.64 -17.78 -30.16
N ASN A 778 13.51 -16.82 -29.80
CA ASN A 778 13.84 -15.69 -30.68
C ASN A 778 14.60 -16.14 -31.94
N VAL A 779 15.62 -17.00 -31.79
CA VAL A 779 16.40 -17.51 -32.94
C VAL A 779 15.50 -18.34 -33.86
N THR A 780 14.59 -19.11 -33.30
CA THR A 780 13.61 -19.95 -34.01
C THR A 780 12.64 -19.10 -34.82
N ARG A 781 12.11 -18.01 -34.25
CA ARG A 781 11.28 -17.04 -34.97
C ARG A 781 12.07 -16.32 -36.06
N LYS A 782 13.32 -15.92 -35.79
CA LYS A 782 14.19 -15.25 -36.77
C LYS A 782 14.45 -16.14 -37.98
N LEU A 783 14.83 -17.39 -37.76
CA LEU A 783 15.08 -18.36 -38.84
C LEU A 783 13.82 -18.64 -39.66
N ALA A 784 12.65 -18.68 -39.02
CA ALA A 784 11.36 -18.81 -39.71
C ALA A 784 11.04 -17.58 -40.56
N ALA A 785 11.36 -16.37 -40.08
CA ALA A 785 11.21 -15.13 -40.85
C ALA A 785 12.15 -15.09 -42.07
N GLN A 786 13.41 -15.54 -41.94
CA GLN A 786 14.32 -15.63 -43.08
C GLN A 786 13.84 -16.66 -44.11
N ALA A 787 13.38 -17.82 -43.66
CA ALA A 787 12.76 -18.82 -44.54
C ALA A 787 11.52 -18.28 -45.27
N LEU A 788 10.74 -17.43 -44.60
CA LEU A 788 9.60 -16.74 -45.20
C LEU A 788 10.03 -15.81 -46.34
N MET A 789 11.06 -14.99 -46.13
CA MET A 789 11.54 -14.07 -47.16
C MET A 789 12.12 -14.80 -48.37
N ASP A 790 12.96 -15.80 -48.14
CA ASP A 790 13.53 -16.63 -49.21
C ASP A 790 12.45 -17.37 -50.00
N TRP A 791 11.40 -17.85 -49.32
CA TRP A 791 10.28 -18.52 -49.97
C TRP A 791 9.46 -17.57 -50.83
N LEU A 792 9.13 -16.36 -50.35
CA LEU A 792 8.36 -15.38 -51.12
C LEU A 792 9.11 -14.89 -52.36
N ALA A 793 10.45 -14.77 -52.29
CA ALA A 793 11.29 -14.44 -53.44
C ALA A 793 11.19 -15.46 -54.59
N THR A 794 10.70 -16.67 -54.34
CA THR A 794 10.47 -17.69 -55.38
C THR A 794 9.13 -17.56 -56.12
N ASP A 795 8.29 -16.58 -55.76
CA ASP A 795 6.88 -16.48 -56.21
C ASP A 795 6.13 -17.82 -56.01
N PRO A 796 5.91 -18.23 -54.75
CA PRO A 796 5.50 -19.60 -54.45
C PRO A 796 4.12 -19.95 -55.03
N THR A 797 3.26 -18.96 -55.22
CA THR A 797 1.93 -19.12 -55.84
C THR A 797 1.99 -19.14 -57.37
N GLY A 798 3.12 -18.76 -57.98
CA GLY A 798 3.30 -18.65 -59.43
C GLY A 798 2.46 -17.55 -60.04
N SER A 799 2.22 -16.48 -59.27
CA SER A 799 1.35 -15.38 -59.66
C SER A 799 1.97 -14.47 -60.72
N GLY A 800 3.30 -14.38 -60.74
CA GLY A 800 4.07 -13.41 -61.51
C GLY A 800 3.97 -11.98 -61.00
N ASP A 801 3.35 -11.77 -59.84
CA ASP A 801 3.03 -10.46 -59.27
C ASP A 801 3.94 -10.18 -58.06
N PRO A 802 4.60 -9.01 -57.98
CA PRO A 802 5.54 -8.68 -56.90
C PRO A 802 4.86 -8.21 -55.62
N ASP A 803 3.53 -8.04 -55.60
CA ASP A 803 2.81 -7.51 -54.46
C ASP A 803 2.54 -8.60 -53.40
N PHE A 804 3.27 -8.51 -52.29
CA PHE A 804 3.10 -9.40 -51.14
C PHE A 804 2.71 -8.60 -49.90
N LEU A 805 1.68 -9.08 -49.20
CA LEU A 805 1.23 -8.56 -47.91
C LEU A 805 1.31 -9.65 -46.85
N ILE A 806 2.30 -9.57 -45.97
CA ILE A 806 2.45 -10.45 -44.81
C ILE A 806 1.63 -9.89 -43.66
N MET A 807 0.72 -10.69 -43.11
CA MET A 807 -0.13 -10.31 -41.98
C MET A 807 -0.31 -11.43 -40.96
N GLY A 808 -0.67 -11.06 -39.73
CA GLY A 808 -0.94 -11.98 -38.62
C GLY A 808 0.08 -11.85 -37.49
N ASP A 809 -0.03 -12.75 -36.52
CA ASP A 809 0.77 -12.75 -35.30
C ASP A 809 2.17 -13.36 -35.50
N LEU A 810 3.20 -12.51 -35.63
CA LEU A 810 4.59 -12.95 -35.71
C LEU A 810 5.18 -13.27 -34.32
N ASN A 811 4.42 -13.05 -33.23
CA ASN A 811 4.90 -13.18 -31.86
C ASN A 811 6.21 -12.42 -31.62
N SER A 812 6.39 -11.27 -32.29
CA SER A 812 7.59 -10.44 -32.20
C SER A 812 7.23 -8.96 -32.21
N TYR A 813 7.83 -8.19 -31.31
CA TYR A 813 7.69 -6.74 -31.30
C TYR A 813 8.53 -6.07 -32.40
N ALA A 814 8.19 -4.82 -32.74
CA ALA A 814 8.66 -4.11 -33.93
C ALA A 814 10.19 -4.00 -34.14
N LYS A 815 10.99 -4.06 -33.06
CA LYS A 815 12.45 -3.97 -33.10
C LYS A 815 13.16 -5.30 -32.93
N GLU A 816 12.42 -6.39 -32.78
CA GLU A 816 12.97 -7.73 -32.59
C GLU A 816 13.53 -8.31 -33.89
N ASP A 817 14.45 -9.25 -33.74
CA ASP A 817 15.18 -9.87 -34.85
C ASP A 817 14.28 -10.48 -35.93
N PRO A 818 13.14 -11.14 -35.62
CA PRO A 818 12.27 -11.69 -36.66
C PRO A 818 11.64 -10.60 -37.54
N ILE A 819 11.27 -9.45 -36.97
CA ILE A 819 10.73 -8.33 -37.75
C ILE A 819 11.83 -7.66 -38.57
N LYS A 820 13.05 -7.55 -38.03
CA LYS A 820 14.22 -7.08 -38.79
C LYS A 820 14.53 -7.99 -39.97
N ALA A 821 14.45 -9.31 -39.80
CA ALA A 821 14.66 -10.27 -40.86
C ALA A 821 13.62 -10.11 -41.99
N VAL A 822 12.33 -9.99 -41.66
CA VAL A 822 11.31 -9.71 -42.69
C VAL A 822 11.61 -8.40 -43.43
N ARG A 823 11.96 -7.34 -42.69
CA ARG A 823 12.26 -6.03 -43.28
C ARG A 823 13.48 -6.02 -44.19
N ALA A 824 14.45 -6.90 -43.94
CA ALA A 824 15.68 -7.00 -44.72
C ALA A 824 15.53 -7.82 -46.01
N GLY A 825 14.33 -8.30 -46.33
CA GLY A 825 14.10 -9.05 -47.56
C GLY A 825 14.79 -10.42 -47.58
N ALA A 826 14.93 -10.98 -48.78
CA ALA A 826 15.56 -12.28 -49.01
C ALA A 826 17.09 -12.17 -49.12
N ASP A 827 17.64 -10.96 -49.29
CA ASP A 827 19.09 -10.73 -49.28
C ASP A 827 19.69 -10.51 -47.87
N ASP A 828 18.85 -10.61 -46.83
CA ASP A 828 19.18 -10.41 -45.41
C ASP A 828 19.82 -9.03 -45.12
N THR A 829 19.70 -8.06 -46.02
CA THR A 829 20.41 -6.78 -45.95
C THR A 829 19.44 -5.59 -46.02
N LEU A 830 19.24 -4.89 -44.89
CA LEU A 830 18.45 -3.65 -44.89
C LEU A 830 19.02 -2.58 -45.83
N GLY A 831 18.12 -1.85 -46.49
CA GLY A 831 18.41 -0.74 -47.38
C GLY A 831 18.54 -1.12 -48.84
N THR A 832 18.12 -2.33 -49.21
CA THR A 832 18.18 -2.87 -50.58
C THR A 832 16.81 -2.84 -51.25
N GLY A 833 16.71 -3.36 -52.47
CA GLY A 833 15.54 -3.23 -53.34
C GLY A 833 14.37 -4.14 -52.99
N ASP A 834 14.57 -5.13 -52.13
CA ASP A 834 13.58 -6.13 -51.69
C ASP A 834 13.09 -5.93 -50.25
N ASP A 835 13.53 -4.86 -49.58
CA ASP A 835 13.14 -4.50 -48.22
C ASP A 835 11.60 -4.40 -48.03
N PHE A 836 11.07 -5.16 -47.07
CA PHE A 836 9.66 -5.03 -46.70
C PHE A 836 9.45 -3.85 -45.74
N THR A 837 8.33 -3.15 -45.92
CA THR A 837 7.96 -2.04 -45.04
C THR A 837 6.91 -2.47 -44.02
N ASN A 838 7.12 -2.13 -42.75
CA ASN A 838 6.11 -2.24 -41.70
C ASN A 838 5.08 -1.11 -41.87
N LEU A 839 3.88 -1.46 -42.34
CA LEU A 839 2.82 -0.50 -42.64
C LEU A 839 2.22 0.12 -41.36
N ILE A 840 2.18 -0.63 -40.25
CA ILE A 840 1.72 -0.11 -38.95
C ILE A 840 2.64 1.03 -38.53
N ALA A 841 3.96 0.80 -38.49
CA ALA A 841 4.93 1.84 -38.15
C ALA A 841 4.90 3.03 -39.13
N LYS A 842 4.66 2.78 -40.42
CA LYS A 842 4.56 3.83 -41.45
C LYS A 842 3.36 4.76 -41.25
N TYR A 843 2.19 4.21 -40.87
CA TYR A 843 0.93 4.96 -40.83
C TYR A 843 0.49 5.39 -39.43
N GLN A 844 0.84 4.64 -38.40
CA GLN A 844 0.48 4.93 -37.00
C GLN A 844 1.66 5.44 -36.15
N GLY A 845 2.90 5.22 -36.62
CA GLY A 845 4.12 5.69 -35.95
C GLY A 845 4.65 4.72 -34.89
N THR A 846 5.59 5.21 -34.09
CA THR A 846 6.38 4.39 -33.15
C THR A 846 5.58 3.84 -31.98
N TYR A 847 4.47 4.49 -31.61
CA TYR A 847 3.65 4.16 -30.44
C TYR A 847 2.37 3.40 -30.80
N ALA A 848 2.35 2.75 -31.96
CA ALA A 848 1.28 1.81 -32.33
C ALA A 848 1.29 0.60 -31.39
N TYR A 849 0.13 -0.03 -31.21
CA TYR A 849 -0.02 -1.23 -30.39
C TYR A 849 -1.23 -2.05 -30.85
N SER A 850 -1.21 -3.34 -30.59
CA SER A 850 -2.35 -4.25 -30.77
C SER A 850 -2.52 -5.20 -29.58
N TYR A 851 -1.61 -5.13 -28.60
CA TYR A 851 -1.48 -6.08 -27.52
C TYR A 851 -0.92 -5.40 -26.26
N VAL A 852 -1.39 -5.82 -25.09
CA VAL A 852 -0.91 -5.36 -23.78
C VAL A 852 -0.48 -6.57 -22.97
N PHE A 853 0.74 -6.52 -22.42
CA PHE A 853 1.28 -7.56 -21.57
C PHE A 853 2.14 -6.98 -20.46
N ASP A 854 1.89 -7.39 -19.21
CA ASP A 854 2.56 -6.88 -18.01
C ASP A 854 2.57 -5.35 -17.95
N GLY A 855 1.40 -4.77 -18.20
CA GLY A 855 1.16 -3.34 -18.18
C GLY A 855 1.85 -2.54 -19.29
N GLN A 856 2.32 -3.19 -20.34
CA GLN A 856 3.10 -2.57 -21.41
C GLN A 856 2.50 -2.86 -22.77
N SER A 857 2.31 -1.79 -23.56
CA SER A 857 1.71 -1.87 -24.89
C SER A 857 2.75 -2.13 -25.98
N GLY A 858 2.34 -2.88 -27.00
CA GLY A 858 3.10 -3.10 -28.23
C GLY A 858 2.22 -3.81 -29.25
N TYR A 859 2.78 -4.21 -30.39
CA TYR A 859 2.04 -5.02 -31.37
C TYR A 859 2.84 -6.26 -31.77
N LEU A 860 2.14 -7.39 -31.81
CA LEU A 860 2.64 -8.69 -32.26
C LEU A 860 2.03 -9.07 -33.61
N ASP A 861 0.87 -8.51 -33.93
CA ASP A 861 0.20 -8.60 -35.22
C ASP A 861 0.79 -7.55 -36.15
N HIS A 862 1.30 -7.98 -37.31
CA HIS A 862 1.92 -7.05 -38.26
C HIS A 862 1.14 -6.95 -39.56
N ALA A 863 1.41 -5.85 -40.28
CA ALA A 863 1.20 -5.72 -41.71
C ALA A 863 2.51 -5.28 -42.36
N LEU A 864 3.14 -6.19 -43.10
CA LEU A 864 4.44 -6.00 -43.74
C LEU A 864 4.28 -6.18 -45.25
N ALA A 865 4.62 -5.16 -46.04
CA ALA A 865 4.36 -5.13 -47.47
C ALA A 865 5.65 -5.06 -48.30
N SER A 866 5.66 -5.76 -49.43
CA SER A 866 6.74 -5.66 -50.42
C SER A 866 6.86 -4.24 -50.99
N PRO A 867 8.03 -3.83 -51.51
CA PRO A 867 8.24 -2.50 -52.06
C PRO A 867 7.17 -2.04 -53.07
N SER A 868 6.75 -2.92 -53.99
CA SER A 868 5.73 -2.62 -55.00
C SER A 868 4.35 -2.35 -54.39
N LEU A 869 3.98 -3.11 -53.35
CA LEU A 869 2.69 -2.95 -52.67
C LEU A 869 2.65 -1.71 -51.76
N VAL A 870 3.80 -1.30 -51.20
CA VAL A 870 3.90 -0.12 -50.32
C VAL A 870 3.46 1.17 -51.02
N ALA A 871 3.67 1.26 -52.33
CA ALA A 871 3.22 2.39 -53.16
C ALA A 871 1.69 2.42 -53.36
N GLN A 872 1.04 1.25 -53.24
CA GLN A 872 -0.40 1.06 -53.46
C GLN A 872 -1.19 1.01 -52.14
N ALA A 873 -0.50 0.89 -51.00
CA ALA A 873 -1.09 0.97 -49.68
C ALA A 873 -1.49 2.41 -49.32
N LYS A 874 -2.76 2.63 -48.96
CA LYS A 874 -3.31 3.94 -48.56
C LYS A 874 -3.26 4.22 -47.07
N GLY A 875 -3.23 3.19 -46.24
CA GLY A 875 -3.20 3.31 -44.78
C GLY A 875 -3.19 1.95 -44.08
N ALA A 876 -2.80 1.95 -42.82
CA ALA A 876 -2.91 0.82 -41.91
C ALA A 876 -3.33 1.29 -40.52
N VAL A 877 -4.24 0.57 -39.86
CA VAL A 877 -4.77 0.90 -38.53
C VAL A 877 -4.97 -0.36 -37.69
N ASP A 878 -4.76 -0.28 -36.39
CA ASP A 878 -5.20 -1.29 -35.42
C ASP A 878 -6.59 -0.90 -34.90
N TRP A 879 -7.49 -1.87 -34.75
CA TRP A 879 -8.82 -1.62 -34.18
C TRP A 879 -8.85 -2.00 -32.70
N HIS A 880 -8.71 -0.99 -31.84
CA HIS A 880 -8.63 -1.14 -30.39
C HIS A 880 -9.93 -1.56 -29.71
N ILE A 881 -10.34 -2.81 -29.88
CA ILE A 881 -11.53 -3.41 -29.24
C ILE A 881 -11.18 -4.48 -28.20
N ASN A 882 -9.92 -4.92 -28.15
CA ASN A 882 -9.49 -6.09 -27.40
C ASN A 882 -8.40 -5.73 -26.39
N ALA A 883 -7.29 -5.14 -26.86
CA ALA A 883 -6.10 -4.95 -26.04
C ALA A 883 -6.38 -4.10 -24.81
N ASP A 884 -7.24 -3.08 -24.93
CA ASP A 884 -7.58 -2.09 -23.90
C ASP A 884 -8.76 -2.49 -22.98
N GLU A 885 -9.37 -3.67 -23.18
CA GLU A 885 -10.52 -4.12 -22.38
C GLU A 885 -10.07 -5.13 -21.31
N PRO A 886 -10.59 -5.01 -20.07
CA PRO A 886 -10.42 -6.06 -19.06
C PRO A 886 -10.97 -7.41 -19.53
N ASP A 887 -10.26 -8.49 -19.20
CA ASP A 887 -10.71 -9.88 -19.40
C ASP A 887 -12.00 -10.22 -18.67
N LEU A 888 -12.32 -9.49 -17.59
CA LEU A 888 -13.65 -9.47 -16.98
C LEU A 888 -14.80 -9.40 -18.01
N LEU A 889 -14.61 -8.67 -19.12
CA LEU A 889 -15.62 -8.43 -20.16
C LEU A 889 -15.57 -9.40 -21.35
N ASP A 890 -14.71 -10.42 -21.29
CA ASP A 890 -14.59 -11.44 -22.32
C ASP A 890 -15.78 -12.44 -22.30
N TYR A 891 -15.60 -13.59 -22.94
CA TYR A 891 -16.61 -14.64 -23.04
C TYR A 891 -16.44 -15.79 -22.05
N ASP A 892 -15.25 -15.91 -21.43
CA ASP A 892 -14.90 -16.93 -20.46
C ASP A 892 -15.58 -16.66 -19.13
N THR A 893 -15.97 -17.72 -18.43
CA THR A 893 -16.67 -17.67 -17.14
C THR A 893 -15.87 -18.30 -16.01
N SER A 894 -14.65 -18.79 -16.30
CA SER A 894 -13.75 -19.29 -15.28
C SER A 894 -13.46 -18.22 -14.24
N PHE A 895 -13.50 -18.60 -12.96
CA PHE A 895 -13.31 -17.72 -11.82
C PHE A 895 -14.30 -16.53 -11.70
N LYS A 896 -15.35 -16.45 -12.52
CA LYS A 896 -16.34 -15.34 -12.46
C LYS A 896 -17.58 -15.73 -11.64
N PRO A 897 -17.91 -15.01 -10.54
CA PRO A 897 -19.19 -15.17 -9.86
C PRO A 897 -20.34 -14.65 -10.73
N PRO A 898 -21.61 -15.00 -10.43
CA PRO A 898 -22.77 -14.62 -11.26
C PRO A 898 -22.92 -13.12 -11.55
N SER A 899 -22.46 -12.26 -10.64
CA SER A 899 -22.49 -10.80 -10.83
C SER A 899 -21.46 -10.30 -11.85
N GLN A 900 -20.29 -10.94 -11.91
CA GLN A 900 -19.28 -10.66 -12.95
C GLN A 900 -19.71 -11.28 -14.29
N ASP A 901 -20.25 -12.51 -14.27
CA ASP A 901 -20.77 -13.19 -15.46
C ASP A 901 -21.85 -12.36 -16.19
N ALA A 902 -22.67 -11.62 -15.42
CA ALA A 902 -23.69 -10.71 -15.95
C ALA A 902 -23.14 -9.50 -16.73
N LEU A 903 -21.82 -9.27 -16.74
CA LEU A 903 -21.16 -8.20 -17.50
C LEU A 903 -20.87 -8.57 -18.96
N TYR A 904 -21.17 -9.80 -19.38
CA TYR A 904 -21.02 -10.20 -20.78
C TYR A 904 -21.92 -9.36 -21.71
N GLU A 905 -21.32 -8.83 -22.77
CA GLU A 905 -22.02 -8.19 -23.89
C GLU A 905 -21.73 -8.93 -25.21
N PRO A 906 -22.74 -9.29 -26.03
CA PRO A 906 -22.56 -9.94 -27.33
C PRO A 906 -22.14 -8.93 -28.42
N ASN A 907 -21.05 -8.21 -28.18
CA ASN A 907 -20.49 -7.19 -29.06
C ASN A 907 -19.03 -7.49 -29.41
N ALA A 908 -18.36 -6.64 -30.20
CA ALA A 908 -17.00 -6.90 -30.67
C ALA A 908 -15.91 -6.81 -29.58
N TYR A 909 -16.19 -6.10 -28.48
CA TYR A 909 -15.17 -5.76 -27.48
C TYR A 909 -14.75 -6.98 -26.67
N ARG A 910 -13.45 -7.13 -26.46
CA ARG A 910 -12.83 -8.28 -25.80
C ARG A 910 -13.27 -9.62 -26.42
N SER A 911 -13.24 -9.67 -27.75
CA SER A 911 -13.40 -10.90 -28.54
C SER A 911 -12.11 -11.72 -28.63
N SER A 912 -10.97 -11.07 -28.36
CA SER A 912 -9.63 -11.64 -28.28
C SER A 912 -8.81 -10.79 -27.30
N ASP A 913 -7.59 -11.19 -27.02
CA ASP A 913 -6.52 -10.43 -26.38
C ASP A 913 -5.70 -9.57 -27.36
N HIS A 914 -5.88 -9.78 -28.66
CA HIS A 914 -5.22 -9.00 -29.73
C HIS A 914 -6.22 -8.11 -30.46
N ASP A 915 -5.83 -6.86 -30.74
CA ASP A 915 -6.51 -6.01 -31.70
C ASP A 915 -6.24 -6.47 -33.13
N ALA A 916 -7.23 -6.29 -34.00
CA ALA A 916 -7.08 -6.63 -35.42
C ALA A 916 -6.39 -5.49 -36.18
N VAL A 917 -5.46 -5.85 -37.07
CA VAL A 917 -4.81 -4.90 -38.00
C VAL A 917 -5.58 -4.85 -39.32
N VAL A 918 -5.78 -3.64 -39.87
CA VAL A 918 -6.46 -3.39 -41.15
C VAL A 918 -5.59 -2.55 -42.07
N VAL A 919 -5.42 -2.99 -43.32
CA VAL A 919 -4.71 -2.30 -44.39
C VAL A 919 -5.69 -1.91 -45.50
N GLY A 920 -5.60 -0.67 -45.97
CA GLY A 920 -6.30 -0.21 -47.16
C GLY A 920 -5.40 -0.23 -48.39
N LEU A 921 -5.86 -0.83 -49.48
CA LEU A 921 -5.14 -0.94 -50.76
C LEU A 921 -5.96 -0.34 -51.91
N ASP A 922 -5.27 0.32 -52.84
CA ASP A 922 -5.79 0.69 -54.16
C ASP A 922 -4.87 0.10 -55.23
N LEU A 923 -5.27 -1.07 -55.77
CA LEU A 923 -4.48 -1.83 -56.73
C LEU A 923 -4.91 -1.53 -58.17
N ASP A 924 -3.98 -1.07 -59.00
CA ASP A 924 -4.20 -0.85 -60.44
C ASP A 924 -3.86 -2.11 -61.22
N GLY A 925 -4.76 -2.51 -62.12
CA GLY A 925 -4.62 -3.71 -62.95
C GLY A 925 -4.33 -3.39 -64.42
N THR A 926 -4.08 -2.12 -64.74
CA THR A 926 -3.94 -1.63 -66.12
C THR A 926 -2.50 -1.83 -66.59
N PRO A 927 -2.24 -2.66 -67.62
CA PRO A 927 -0.87 -2.80 -68.13
C PRO A 927 -0.43 -1.59 -68.95
N PRO A 928 0.89 -1.34 -69.06
CA PRO A 928 1.40 -0.24 -69.86
C PRO A 928 1.01 -0.34 -71.35
N THR A 929 0.89 0.81 -71.98
CA THR A 929 0.58 0.97 -73.41
C THR A 929 1.84 1.33 -74.20
N VAL A 930 1.95 0.84 -75.44
CA VAL A 930 3.09 1.13 -76.32
C VAL A 930 2.59 1.75 -77.61
N SER A 931 3.23 2.84 -78.02
CA SER A 931 3.06 3.49 -79.31
C SER A 931 4.37 3.50 -80.09
N VAL A 932 4.30 3.58 -81.43
CA VAL A 932 5.49 3.64 -82.30
C VAL A 932 5.51 4.92 -83.13
N SER A 933 6.71 5.48 -83.32
CA SER A 933 6.91 6.65 -84.16
C SER A 933 8.23 6.57 -84.96
N PRO A 934 8.21 6.79 -86.29
CA PRO A 934 7.01 6.90 -87.12
C PRO A 934 6.30 5.54 -87.25
N ASN A 935 4.97 5.56 -87.38
CA ASN A 935 4.15 4.37 -87.68
C ASN A 935 3.90 4.15 -89.18
N THR A 936 4.44 5.03 -90.03
CA THR A 936 4.40 4.94 -91.49
C THR A 936 5.74 5.38 -92.07
N LEU A 937 6.34 4.58 -92.94
CA LEU A 937 7.62 4.86 -93.59
C LEU A 937 7.36 5.29 -95.04
N TRP A 938 7.80 6.50 -95.40
CA TRP A 938 7.66 7.05 -96.75
C TRP A 938 8.77 8.07 -97.03
N PRO A 939 9.24 8.19 -98.30
CA PRO A 939 8.94 7.33 -99.45
C PRO A 939 9.55 5.93 -99.30
N ALA A 940 8.97 4.94 -99.98
CA ALA A 940 9.55 3.60 -100.09
C ALA A 940 10.84 3.67 -100.93
N ASN A 941 11.97 3.97 -100.28
CA ASN A 941 13.23 4.36 -100.91
C ASN A 941 14.40 3.44 -100.53
N HIS A 942 14.10 2.25 -100.01
CA HIS A 942 15.08 1.23 -99.63
C HIS A 942 16.00 1.63 -98.46
N LYS A 943 15.75 2.76 -97.77
CA LYS A 943 16.57 3.21 -96.62
C LYS A 943 15.97 2.77 -95.30
N TYR A 944 16.84 2.51 -94.32
CA TYR A 944 16.39 2.33 -92.94
C TYR A 944 15.81 3.61 -92.37
N VAL A 945 14.69 3.47 -91.68
CA VAL A 945 14.06 4.49 -90.84
C VAL A 945 14.11 3.98 -89.41
N THR A 946 14.58 4.82 -88.50
CA THR A 946 14.55 4.50 -87.06
C THR A 946 13.13 4.67 -86.57
N VAL A 947 12.54 3.59 -86.05
CA VAL A 947 11.25 3.58 -85.37
C VAL A 947 11.50 3.42 -83.87
N LYS A 948 10.92 4.32 -83.08
CA LYS A 948 10.98 4.28 -81.62
C LYS A 948 9.66 3.81 -81.04
N LEU A 949 9.74 2.90 -80.08
CA LEU A 949 8.63 2.51 -79.21
C LEU A 949 8.64 3.43 -77.99
N THR A 950 7.49 4.04 -77.69
CA THR A 950 7.25 4.80 -76.46
C THR A 950 6.26 4.02 -75.61
N VAL A 951 6.68 3.64 -74.41
CA VAL A 951 5.84 2.97 -73.42
C VAL A 951 5.35 4.00 -72.39
N THR A 952 4.06 3.95 -72.06
CA THR A 952 3.41 4.85 -71.10
C THR A 952 2.47 4.07 -70.20
N ASP A 953 2.45 4.46 -68.93
CA ASP A 953 1.59 3.88 -67.91
C ASP A 953 0.91 4.99 -67.10
N ASN A 954 -0.21 4.68 -66.46
CA ASN A 954 -1.02 5.62 -65.69
C ASN A 954 -0.57 5.75 -64.23
N THR A 955 0.12 4.75 -63.68
CA THR A 955 0.55 4.73 -62.28
C THR A 955 2.06 4.57 -62.13
N ASP A 956 2.73 3.85 -63.03
CA ASP A 956 4.18 3.68 -63.03
C ASP A 956 4.87 4.79 -63.85
N PRO A 957 5.75 5.61 -63.24
CA PRO A 957 6.52 6.62 -63.98
C PRO A 957 7.62 6.03 -64.89
N ASN A 958 8.00 4.76 -64.71
CA ASN A 958 9.11 4.12 -65.44
C ASN A 958 8.74 2.74 -66.00
N PRO A 959 7.68 2.60 -66.82
CA PRO A 959 7.28 1.32 -67.37
C PRO A 959 8.31 0.78 -68.36
N SER A 960 8.37 -0.53 -68.49
CA SER A 960 9.31 -1.23 -69.35
C SER A 960 8.62 -1.80 -70.58
N VAL A 961 9.39 -1.98 -71.66
CA VAL A 961 8.98 -2.72 -72.85
C VAL A 961 10.12 -3.64 -73.29
N GLN A 962 9.76 -4.81 -73.80
CA GLN A 962 10.64 -5.79 -74.41
C GLN A 962 10.10 -6.14 -75.79
N ILE A 963 10.94 -6.07 -76.83
CA ILE A 963 10.55 -6.55 -78.15
C ILE A 963 10.71 -8.08 -78.18
N LEU A 964 9.64 -8.79 -78.49
CA LEU A 964 9.61 -10.25 -78.56
C LEU A 964 9.89 -10.72 -80.00
N SER A 965 9.30 -10.06 -80.99
CA SER A 965 9.53 -10.36 -82.40
C SER A 965 9.18 -9.17 -83.29
N VAL A 966 9.78 -9.11 -84.48
CA VAL A 966 9.36 -8.20 -85.54
C VAL A 966 9.25 -9.03 -86.83
N THR A 967 8.09 -9.02 -87.45
CA THR A 967 7.82 -9.76 -88.69
C THR A 967 7.31 -8.82 -89.78
N SER A 968 7.27 -9.28 -91.03
CA SER A 968 6.72 -8.56 -92.18
C SER A 968 5.70 -9.45 -92.91
N ASN A 969 4.68 -8.85 -93.51
CA ASN A 969 3.75 -9.55 -94.40
C ASN A 969 4.35 -9.88 -95.79
N GLU A 970 5.48 -9.27 -96.12
CA GLU A 970 6.24 -9.50 -97.36
C GLU A 970 7.59 -10.17 -97.03
N PRO A 971 8.13 -11.02 -97.92
CA PRO A 971 9.42 -11.68 -97.72
C PRO A 971 10.57 -10.66 -97.65
N ASP A 972 11.61 -10.96 -96.87
CA ASP A 972 12.85 -10.15 -96.75
C ASP A 972 13.61 -10.03 -98.08
N ASN A 973 13.37 -10.97 -99.00
CA ASN A 973 13.85 -10.90 -100.39
C ASN A 973 12.87 -11.64 -101.32
N GLY A 974 12.29 -10.93 -102.29
CA GLY A 974 11.30 -11.44 -103.25
C GLY A 974 11.69 -11.22 -104.71
N LEU A 975 10.87 -11.72 -105.65
CA LEU A 975 11.06 -11.54 -107.09
C LEU A 975 10.23 -10.34 -107.58
N GLY A 976 10.92 -9.27 -107.98
CA GLY A 976 10.35 -8.09 -108.63
C GLY A 976 10.75 -6.78 -107.96
N ASP A 977 11.46 -5.93 -108.72
CA ASP A 977 11.52 -4.46 -108.67
C ASP A 977 12.03 -3.64 -107.44
N GLY A 978 12.59 -4.22 -106.35
CA GLY A 978 13.21 -3.37 -105.30
C GLY A 978 13.85 -3.99 -104.05
N ASP A 979 13.78 -5.31 -103.82
CA ASP A 979 14.09 -5.90 -102.51
C ASP A 979 15.59 -5.92 -102.13
N THR A 980 15.92 -5.43 -100.93
CA THR A 980 17.24 -5.59 -100.28
C THR A 980 17.11 -6.41 -99.00
N PRO A 981 17.94 -7.44 -98.77
CA PRO A 981 17.84 -8.26 -97.57
C PRO A 981 18.16 -7.49 -96.29
N ASN A 982 17.70 -8.02 -95.14
CA ASN A 982 17.75 -7.41 -93.82
C ASN A 982 16.87 -6.16 -93.74
N ASP A 983 15.56 -6.36 -93.76
CA ASP A 983 14.59 -5.27 -93.66
C ASP A 983 14.28 -4.84 -92.23
N ILE A 984 14.73 -5.64 -91.27
CA ILE A 984 14.43 -5.51 -89.85
C ILE A 984 15.76 -5.59 -89.07
N VAL A 985 16.07 -4.53 -88.31
CA VAL A 985 17.21 -4.52 -87.37
C VAL A 985 16.70 -4.05 -86.01
N ILE A 986 16.78 -4.92 -85.01
CA ILE A 986 16.42 -4.57 -83.62
C ILE A 986 17.67 -3.97 -82.97
N VAL A 987 17.63 -2.68 -82.60
CA VAL A 987 18.77 -1.99 -81.96
C VAL A 987 18.75 -2.24 -80.46
N ASN A 988 17.59 -2.09 -79.83
CA ASN A 988 17.31 -2.42 -78.44
C ASN A 988 15.78 -2.51 -78.25
N ASN A 989 15.32 -2.69 -77.01
CA ASN A 989 13.91 -2.89 -76.71
C ASN A 989 12.99 -1.68 -77.01
N THR A 990 13.51 -0.49 -77.26
CA THR A 990 12.71 0.70 -77.59
C THR A 990 13.02 1.26 -78.97
N THR A 991 13.97 0.68 -79.71
CA THR A 991 14.47 1.22 -80.97
C THR A 991 14.70 0.10 -81.98
N ILE A 992 14.08 0.24 -83.14
CA ILE A 992 14.29 -0.65 -84.30
C ILE A 992 14.60 0.20 -85.53
N GLN A 993 15.34 -0.38 -86.47
CA GLN A 993 15.49 0.17 -87.82
C GLN A 993 14.72 -0.72 -88.78
N LEU A 994 13.74 -0.14 -89.45
CA LEU A 994 12.91 -0.78 -90.46
C LEU A 994 13.20 -0.15 -91.81
N ARG A 995 13.34 -0.96 -92.85
CA ARG A 995 13.52 -0.40 -94.19
C ARG A 995 12.21 0.18 -94.70
N ALA A 996 12.26 1.38 -95.26
CA ALA A 996 11.15 1.92 -96.05
C ALA A 996 11.11 1.18 -97.41
N GLU A 997 10.74 -0.09 -97.37
CA GLU A 997 10.74 -1.04 -98.48
C GLU A 997 9.37 -1.69 -98.64
N ARG A 998 9.01 -2.03 -99.87
CA ARG A 998 7.83 -2.86 -100.17
C ARG A 998 7.92 -3.44 -101.57
N SER A 999 7.20 -4.53 -101.79
CA SER A 999 6.98 -5.06 -103.14
C SER A 999 6.30 -4.01 -104.04
N GLY A 1000 6.78 -3.88 -105.29
CA GLY A 1000 6.17 -3.00 -106.29
C GLY A 1000 4.76 -3.44 -106.70
N THR A 1001 4.48 -4.74 -106.63
CA THR A 1001 3.20 -5.38 -107.03
C THR A 1001 2.27 -5.72 -105.86
N GLY A 1002 2.73 -5.55 -104.61
CA GLY A 1002 1.96 -5.78 -103.39
C GLY A 1002 1.06 -4.60 -102.97
N THR A 1003 0.32 -4.77 -101.88
CA THR A 1003 -0.57 -3.75 -101.29
C THR A 1003 0.15 -2.79 -100.32
N GLY A 1004 1.45 -2.98 -100.11
CA GLY A 1004 2.26 -2.26 -99.12
C GLY A 1004 2.78 -3.19 -98.02
N ARG A 1005 3.95 -2.87 -97.49
CA ARG A 1005 4.58 -3.65 -96.44
C ARG A 1005 4.04 -3.27 -95.08
N VAL A 1006 3.84 -4.25 -94.22
CA VAL A 1006 3.42 -4.10 -92.83
C VAL A 1006 4.41 -4.84 -91.96
N TYR A 1007 5.22 -4.08 -91.23
CA TYR A 1007 6.03 -4.61 -90.14
C TYR A 1007 5.14 -4.77 -88.90
N THR A 1008 5.08 -5.97 -88.33
CA THR A 1008 4.37 -6.27 -87.09
C THR A 1008 5.38 -6.45 -85.96
N ILE A 1009 5.38 -5.52 -85.01
CA ILE A 1009 6.27 -5.51 -83.86
C ILE A 1009 5.49 -6.10 -82.68
N THR A 1010 5.85 -7.30 -82.25
CA THR A 1010 5.28 -7.93 -81.05
C THR A 1010 6.17 -7.61 -79.86
N TYR A 1011 5.57 -7.10 -78.78
CA TYR A 1011 6.26 -6.64 -77.59
C TYR A 1011 5.56 -7.15 -76.32
N LYS A 1012 6.30 -7.15 -75.21
CA LYS A 1012 5.78 -7.26 -73.85
C LYS A 1012 6.04 -5.94 -73.13
N ALA A 1013 4.99 -5.27 -72.66
CA ALA A 1013 5.12 -4.10 -71.79
C ALA A 1013 4.79 -4.50 -70.35
N ALA A 1014 5.52 -3.97 -69.37
CA ALA A 1014 5.33 -4.30 -67.96
C ALA A 1014 5.65 -3.10 -67.05
N ASP A 1015 4.88 -2.93 -65.99
CA ASP A 1015 5.10 -1.91 -64.96
C ASP A 1015 5.82 -2.50 -63.72
N ALA A 1016 6.11 -1.62 -62.75
CA ALA A 1016 6.68 -1.97 -61.46
C ALA A 1016 5.70 -2.67 -60.48
N TYR A 1017 4.42 -2.78 -60.84
CA TYR A 1017 3.34 -3.33 -60.00
C TYR A 1017 2.85 -4.71 -60.48
N GLY A 1018 3.57 -5.34 -61.42
CA GLY A 1018 3.26 -6.68 -61.91
C GLY A 1018 2.30 -6.72 -63.11
N ASN A 1019 1.74 -5.57 -63.53
CA ASN A 1019 0.89 -5.53 -64.71
C ASN A 1019 1.73 -5.68 -65.96
N SER A 1020 1.39 -6.65 -66.81
CA SER A 1020 2.06 -6.82 -68.09
C SER A 1020 1.12 -7.23 -69.21
N LYS A 1021 1.48 -6.84 -70.44
CA LYS A 1021 0.72 -7.16 -71.64
C LYS A 1021 1.65 -7.49 -72.79
N THR A 1022 1.39 -8.64 -73.42
CA THR A 1022 1.94 -8.95 -74.73
C THR A 1022 0.97 -8.47 -75.80
N ALA A 1023 1.44 -7.64 -76.72
CA ALA A 1023 0.64 -7.09 -77.81
C ALA A 1023 1.51 -6.83 -79.05
N SER A 1024 0.88 -6.42 -80.14
CA SER A 1024 1.59 -6.05 -81.36
C SER A 1024 1.15 -4.66 -81.84
N VAL A 1025 2.09 -3.95 -82.46
CA VAL A 1025 1.87 -2.66 -83.13
C VAL A 1025 2.47 -2.73 -84.53
N THR A 1026 1.87 -2.02 -85.48
CA THR A 1026 2.28 -2.08 -86.89
C THR A 1026 2.97 -0.80 -87.36
N VAL A 1027 3.93 -0.97 -88.26
CA VAL A 1027 4.55 0.10 -89.04
C VAL A 1027 4.36 -0.22 -90.51
N THR A 1028 3.80 0.71 -91.28
CA THR A 1028 3.43 0.46 -92.68
C THR A 1028 4.35 1.19 -93.66
N VAL A 1029 4.60 0.56 -94.80
CA VAL A 1029 5.20 1.18 -95.99
C VAL A 1029 4.13 1.14 -97.08
N PRO A 1030 3.30 2.20 -97.19
CA PRO A 1030 2.10 2.16 -98.05
C PRO A 1030 2.46 2.22 -99.53
N GLN A 1031 1.56 1.72 -100.39
CA GLN A 1031 1.75 1.77 -101.84
C GLN A 1031 1.77 3.20 -102.39
N SER A 1032 0.92 4.06 -101.84
CA SER A 1032 0.84 5.49 -102.13
C SER A 1032 0.43 6.26 -100.87
N GLN A 1033 0.64 7.57 -100.84
CA GLN A 1033 0.18 8.42 -99.73
C GLN A 1033 -1.33 8.71 -99.73
N GLY A 1034 -2.12 8.07 -100.60
CA GLY A 1034 -3.55 8.33 -100.71
C GLY A 1034 -3.86 9.74 -101.22
N LYS A 1035 -4.08 9.85 -102.53
CA LYS A 1035 -5.15 10.70 -103.09
C LYS A 1035 -6.11 9.79 -103.83
#